data_AF-A1TUK7-F1
#
_entry.id   AF-A1TUK7-F1
#
_cell.length_a   1.000
_cell.length_b   1.000
_cell.length_c   1.000
_cell.angle_alpha   90.00
_cell.angle_beta   90.00
_cell.angle_gamma   90.00
#
_symmetry.space_group_name_H-M   'P 1'
#
loop_
_entity.id
_entity.type
_entity.pdbx_description
1 polymer ?
#
loop_
_entity_poly.entity_id
_entity_poly.type
_entity_poly.pdbx_seq_one_letter_code
_entity_poly.pdbx_strand_id
1 'polypeptide(L)'
;MIKLLPAGTGYARLTEAVTTEYGQLIDLVRQAVRDKLRLTANSDYYVDVRGIWPERVVVGYKGRLYSYPYTIAQDNTVAVGDAAEVVAEYNPVGAASAPAAAPATAAAVREAVGQDVTAQFCEAKDGSIEVTLIRAGRSGNRNYYPDATLREAASMFDGVRVFAKSDADHIAGKGKDVRNLIGGIYGVRFVEGQTPDTGALVGTFKPLNPSDAAVMKMTEAVKRGMQSLLGLSIDATARTKPRKAGAEQLREAVKFLKVDSVDLIVEPGAGGGLDRLVEAATDSINSQGNAMPLWKQRMLEAIKAKDPVKHAAVNVETATDDEVTQLYEAVCGPLVPQPGTHRVAEAQDAPLTRADLQVFELRGAARDRITAAKLPQVAKDRLQTQIATAGADRLTEAAVGELIKAEGDYIARMTESGAVRVPLFGEGSIQVGDRSLTMREMLDAFWDPKHKDHGRVQSIKECYIEMTGDRLVTGRVRDCDRSRLAESLGSDTLDQVLGDSITRRMLAEYRSAVDFDGWRQVVNVVPVSDFRVQHRTRWGGYGDLPKVAEGADYLPLTSPTDEEATYKAEKRGGIEELTLEMIKNDDVGTVRRIPTKLSRAAKRTLAKFAFDFLRSNPVIYDGKALFHADHGNLFTAGLDKTSLAAHRLAMLKQSELSSNDRIGITPTRLVVPVELQEAAVDLFRLATNNEKTFIQSLVMNIIPVWYWTDANDWCTAADPADIPGIELGFLDGREEPELFVQDSPTVGSMFAADKLTYKIRHIYGGAVTDYRAFTKAVVA
;
A
#
# COMPACT_ATOMS: atom_id res chain seq x y z
N MET A 1 3.55 36.13 -53.36
CA MET A 1 2.79 37.09 -52.55
C MET A 1 2.90 36.65 -51.08
N ILE A 2 3.93 37.11 -50.38
CA ILE A 2 4.25 36.72 -48.99
C ILE A 2 3.52 37.70 -48.07
N LYS A 3 2.53 37.23 -47.30
CA LYS A 3 1.85 38.04 -46.28
C LYS A 3 2.77 38.16 -45.06
N LEU A 4 3.31 39.35 -44.82
CA LEU A 4 3.91 39.73 -43.55
C LEU A 4 2.83 39.71 -42.45
N LEU A 5 3.05 38.92 -41.40
CA LEU A 5 2.26 39.00 -40.16
C LEU A 5 2.72 40.25 -39.38
N PRO A 6 1.81 41.09 -38.85
CA PRO A 6 2.19 42.28 -38.10
C PRO A 6 2.96 41.94 -36.81
N ALA A 7 4.03 42.68 -36.54
CA ALA A 7 4.75 42.60 -35.28
C ALA A 7 3.80 42.98 -34.12
N GLY A 8 3.61 42.06 -33.17
CA GLY A 8 2.79 42.29 -31.97
C GLY A 8 1.69 41.26 -31.69
N THR A 9 1.44 40.29 -32.59
CA THR A 9 0.53 39.17 -32.29
C THR A 9 1.11 37.84 -32.75
N GLY A 10 1.58 37.03 -31.79
CA GLY A 10 2.05 35.68 -32.03
C GLY A 10 0.96 34.65 -31.76
N TYR A 11 0.88 33.61 -32.59
CA TYR A 11 0.16 32.39 -32.24
C TYR A 11 1.06 31.59 -31.31
N ALA A 12 0.59 31.33 -30.09
CA ALA A 12 1.32 30.58 -29.09
C ALA A 12 0.51 29.37 -28.65
N ARG A 13 1.20 28.24 -28.49
CA ARG A 13 0.68 27.13 -27.70
C ARG A 13 0.72 27.53 -26.23
N LEU A 14 -0.40 27.38 -25.54
CA LEU A 14 -0.59 27.62 -24.12
C LEU A 14 -0.80 26.26 -23.45
N THR A 15 0.04 25.96 -22.46
CA THR A 15 0.07 24.70 -21.71
C THR A 15 0.28 25.03 -20.24
N GLU A 16 -0.55 24.48 -19.35
CA GLU A 16 -0.78 24.99 -17.99
C GLU A 16 -0.38 24.01 -16.87
N ALA A 17 0.93 23.73 -16.70
CA ALA A 17 1.45 23.03 -15.52
C ALA A 17 2.64 23.78 -14.89
N VAL A 18 2.72 23.79 -13.56
CA VAL A 18 3.77 24.50 -12.79
C VAL A 18 5.12 23.75 -12.91
N THR A 19 6.24 24.49 -13.05
CA THR A 19 7.55 23.94 -13.45
C THR A 19 8.66 24.02 -12.39
N THR A 20 8.37 24.36 -11.13
CA THR A 20 9.43 24.48 -10.12
C THR A 20 9.60 23.21 -9.32
N GLU A 21 10.68 22.46 -9.59
CA GLU A 21 11.18 21.44 -8.67
C GLU A 21 11.63 22.12 -7.37
N TYR A 22 10.81 22.02 -6.33
CA TYR A 22 11.04 22.61 -5.01
C TYR A 22 12.42 22.26 -4.42
N GLY A 23 12.98 21.11 -4.79
CA GLY A 23 14.34 20.69 -4.40
C GLY A 23 15.45 21.60 -4.94
N GLN A 24 15.37 22.05 -6.20
CA GLN A 24 16.39 22.91 -6.80
C GLN A 24 16.39 24.32 -6.17
N LEU A 25 15.21 24.82 -5.79
CA LEU A 25 15.06 26.09 -5.08
C LEU A 25 15.67 26.03 -3.68
N ILE A 26 15.49 24.91 -2.95
CA ILE A 26 16.12 24.70 -1.64
C ILE A 26 17.65 24.73 -1.76
N ASP A 27 18.22 24.09 -2.79
CA ASP A 27 19.67 24.05 -2.97
C ASP A 27 20.27 25.42 -3.35
N LEU A 28 19.60 26.19 -4.22
CA LEU A 28 20.02 27.56 -4.58
C LEU A 28 19.99 28.51 -3.38
N VAL A 29 18.89 28.48 -2.60
CA VAL A 29 18.76 29.32 -1.40
C VAL A 29 19.76 28.88 -0.32
N ARG A 30 20.00 27.58 -0.16
CA ARG A 30 21.02 27.04 0.76
C ARG A 30 22.43 27.50 0.37
N GLN A 31 22.78 27.47 -0.91
CA GLN A 31 24.09 27.94 -1.39
C GLN A 31 24.27 29.44 -1.12
N ALA A 32 23.27 30.26 -1.40
CA ALA A 32 23.35 31.71 -1.17
C ALA A 32 23.49 32.08 0.32
N VAL A 33 22.80 31.35 1.22
CA VAL A 33 22.98 31.51 2.67
C VAL A 33 24.38 31.04 3.11
N ARG A 34 24.89 29.94 2.54
CA ARG A 34 26.26 29.46 2.81
C ARG A 34 27.30 30.51 2.43
N ASP A 35 27.17 31.13 1.26
CA ASP A 35 28.12 32.13 0.80
C ASP A 35 28.06 33.41 1.64
N LYS A 36 26.87 33.83 2.09
CA LYS A 36 26.73 34.92 3.05
C LYS A 36 27.37 34.61 4.41
N LEU A 37 27.23 33.37 4.91
CA LEU A 37 27.85 32.94 6.17
C LEU A 37 29.38 32.78 6.06
N ARG A 38 29.90 32.33 4.91
CA ARG A 38 31.34 32.19 4.62
C ARG A 38 32.10 33.51 4.69
N LEU A 39 31.48 34.64 4.34
CA LEU A 39 32.04 35.98 4.51
C LEU A 39 32.28 36.34 6.00
N THR A 40 31.66 35.60 6.93
CA THR A 40 31.71 35.85 8.38
C THR A 40 32.41 34.73 9.16
N ALA A 41 32.64 33.54 8.58
CA ALA A 41 33.22 32.39 9.27
C ALA A 41 34.13 31.56 8.35
N ASN A 42 35.39 31.40 8.75
CA ASN A 42 36.48 30.77 8.00
C ASN A 42 36.47 29.23 8.06
N SER A 43 35.32 28.57 7.86
CA SER A 43 35.19 27.11 7.93
C SER A 43 34.09 26.56 7.00
N ASP A 44 34.26 25.32 6.52
CA ASP A 44 33.25 24.57 5.73
C ASP A 44 32.03 24.17 6.58
N TYR A 45 31.22 25.17 6.90
CA TYR A 45 30.00 25.00 7.67
C TYR A 45 28.86 24.50 6.77
N TYR A 46 28.21 23.40 7.18
CA TYR A 46 26.97 22.93 6.56
C TYR A 46 25.78 23.77 7.08
N VAL A 47 25.00 24.35 6.17
CA VAL A 47 23.83 25.17 6.51
C VAL A 47 22.64 24.26 6.77
N ASP A 48 22.25 24.13 8.04
CA ASP A 48 21.06 23.38 8.48
C ASP A 48 19.78 24.21 8.22
N VAL A 49 19.09 23.95 7.11
CA VAL A 49 17.82 24.62 6.76
C VAL A 49 16.66 23.98 7.52
N ARG A 50 16.01 24.74 8.40
CA ARG A 50 14.90 24.28 9.25
C ARG A 50 13.52 24.53 8.65
N GLY A 51 13.42 25.51 7.76
CA GLY A 51 12.20 25.82 7.03
C GLY A 51 12.46 26.86 5.94
N ILE A 52 11.70 26.79 4.85
CA ILE A 52 11.77 27.73 3.72
C ILE A 52 10.36 28.21 3.39
N TRP A 53 10.23 29.51 3.17
CA TRP A 53 9.00 30.22 2.81
C TRP A 53 9.29 31.12 1.60
N PRO A 54 8.25 31.58 0.87
CA PRO A 54 8.44 32.32 -0.39
C PRO A 54 9.40 33.51 -0.34
N GLU A 55 9.49 34.18 0.82
CA GLU A 55 10.26 35.41 1.02
C GLU A 55 11.37 35.27 2.07
N ARG A 56 11.48 34.12 2.75
CA ARG A 56 12.45 33.92 3.84
C ARG A 56 12.83 32.46 4.05
N VAL A 57 14.05 32.23 4.52
CA VAL A 57 14.55 30.91 4.93
C VAL A 57 15.01 30.96 6.38
N VAL A 58 14.74 29.91 7.15
CA VAL A 58 15.19 29.78 8.55
C VAL A 58 16.27 28.71 8.61
N VAL A 59 17.42 29.08 9.17
CA VAL A 59 18.60 28.21 9.30
C VAL A 59 19.07 28.12 10.74
N GLY A 60 19.55 26.95 11.14
CA GLY A 60 20.24 26.74 12.41
C GLY A 60 21.70 27.18 12.28
N TYR A 61 22.15 28.08 13.16
CA TYR A 61 23.54 28.49 13.27
C TYR A 61 23.96 28.58 14.74
N LYS A 62 25.01 27.81 15.12
CA LYS A 62 25.55 27.74 16.50
C LYS A 62 24.48 27.54 17.59
N GLY A 63 23.46 26.70 17.32
CA GLY A 63 22.39 26.37 18.28
C GLY A 63 21.26 27.41 18.38
N ARG A 64 21.26 28.45 17.53
CA ARG A 64 20.18 29.45 17.42
C ARG A 64 19.58 29.41 16.01
N LEU A 65 18.32 29.85 15.88
CA LEU A 65 17.64 29.92 14.59
C LEU A 65 17.68 31.36 14.05
N TYR A 66 18.03 31.50 12.78
CA TYR A 66 18.08 32.78 12.09
C TYR A 66 17.21 32.74 10.84
N SER A 67 16.35 33.74 10.68
CA SER A 67 15.57 33.98 9.47
C SER A 67 16.33 34.94 8.55
N TYR A 68 16.49 34.56 7.29
CA TYR A 68 17.07 35.36 6.24
C TYR A 68 16.01 35.64 5.18
N PRO A 69 15.67 36.90 4.87
CA PRO A 69 14.84 37.21 3.72
C PRO A 69 15.64 36.93 2.44
N TYR A 70 14.99 36.41 1.39
CA TYR A 70 15.63 36.19 0.10
C TYR A 70 14.74 36.61 -1.07
N THR A 71 15.38 36.99 -2.17
CA THR A 71 14.71 37.23 -3.46
C THR A 71 15.41 36.42 -4.54
N ILE A 72 14.65 35.93 -5.51
CA ILE A 72 15.17 35.14 -6.64
C ILE A 72 14.98 35.96 -7.91
N ALA A 73 16.07 36.26 -8.61
CA ALA A 73 16.02 36.94 -9.91
C ALA A 73 15.74 35.95 -11.05
N GLN A 74 15.40 36.49 -12.22
CA GLN A 74 15.01 35.69 -13.40
C GLN A 74 16.12 34.79 -13.98
N ASP A 75 17.37 35.01 -13.56
CA ASP A 75 18.56 34.22 -13.92
C ASP A 75 18.92 33.16 -12.86
N ASN A 76 18.00 32.86 -11.93
CA ASN A 76 18.20 31.96 -10.79
C ASN A 76 19.28 32.42 -9.80
N THR A 77 19.65 33.71 -9.81
CA THR A 77 20.48 34.28 -8.74
C THR A 77 19.64 34.58 -7.50
N VAL A 78 20.14 34.20 -6.32
CA VAL A 78 19.47 34.40 -5.04
C VAL A 78 20.18 35.50 -4.26
N ALA A 79 19.47 36.59 -3.95
CA ALA A 79 19.96 37.66 -3.09
C ALA A 79 19.41 37.48 -1.67
N VAL A 80 20.30 37.41 -0.67
CA VAL A 80 19.95 37.15 0.73
C VAL A 80 20.16 38.41 1.59
N GLY A 81 19.09 38.89 2.21
CA GLY A 81 19.10 40.03 3.14
C GLY A 81 19.59 39.64 4.55
N ASP A 82 19.58 40.58 5.49
CA ASP A 82 20.23 40.40 6.80
C ASP A 82 19.46 39.47 7.75
N ALA A 83 20.19 38.83 8.65
CA ALA A 83 19.67 37.80 9.55
C ALA A 83 18.85 38.41 10.69
N ALA A 84 17.69 37.82 11.00
CA ALA A 84 16.93 38.07 12.22
C ALA A 84 16.87 36.80 13.07
N GLU A 85 17.22 36.87 14.36
CA GLU A 85 17.10 35.72 15.28
C GLU A 85 15.62 35.40 15.52
N VAL A 86 15.24 34.12 15.39
CA VAL A 86 13.87 33.63 15.56
C VAL A 86 13.85 32.44 16.53
N VAL A 87 12.71 32.18 17.14
CA VAL A 87 12.51 31.04 18.05
C VAL A 87 11.40 30.16 17.48
N ALA A 88 11.56 28.84 17.56
CA ALA A 88 10.52 27.90 17.15
C ALA A 88 9.45 27.82 18.25
N GLU A 89 8.23 28.25 17.92
CA GLU A 89 7.06 28.11 18.77
C GLU A 89 6.19 26.96 18.26
N TYR A 90 5.88 25.99 19.13
CA TYR A 90 5.05 24.84 18.80
C TYR A 90 3.58 25.19 19.01
N ASN A 91 2.81 25.27 17.92
CA ASN A 91 1.37 25.46 17.97
C ASN A 91 0.67 24.13 17.58
N PRO A 92 0.04 23.42 18.52
CA PRO A 92 -0.66 22.17 18.21
C PRO A 92 -1.87 22.45 17.32
N VAL A 93 -1.97 21.75 16.18
CA VAL A 93 -3.16 21.81 15.32
C VAL A 93 -4.25 20.93 15.94
N GLY A 94 -4.96 21.48 16.92
CA GLY A 94 -6.19 20.91 17.48
C GLY A 94 -7.37 21.13 16.53
N ALA A 95 -8.28 20.15 16.51
CA ALA A 95 -9.53 20.17 15.73
C ALA A 95 -10.26 21.51 15.82
N ALA A 96 -10.67 22.04 14.67
CA ALA A 96 -11.30 23.34 14.55
C ALA A 96 -12.63 23.42 15.32
N SER A 97 -12.64 24.22 16.38
CA SER A 97 -13.80 24.96 16.86
C SER A 97 -13.43 26.45 16.92
N ALA A 98 -14.24 27.29 16.28
CA ALA A 98 -14.25 28.75 16.46
C ALA A 98 -15.16 29.11 17.66
N PRO A 99 -15.35 30.38 18.12
CA PRO A 99 -14.68 31.68 17.88
C PRO A 99 -14.49 32.55 19.17
N ALA A 100 -13.97 33.81 19.07
CA ALA A 100 -14.61 35.06 19.58
C ALA A 100 -13.70 36.34 19.61
N ALA A 101 -14.16 37.39 18.89
CA ALA A 101 -14.07 38.87 18.98
C ALA A 101 -13.18 39.58 20.04
N ALA A 102 -12.64 40.82 19.95
CA ALA A 102 -12.59 42.07 19.13
C ALA A 102 -12.13 43.21 20.13
N PRO A 103 -11.61 44.44 19.80
CA PRO A 103 -12.28 45.53 19.01
C PRO A 103 -11.29 46.43 18.21
N ALA A 104 -11.59 47.53 17.50
CA ALA A 104 -12.71 48.06 16.69
C ALA A 104 -12.23 49.39 16.04
N THR A 105 -12.65 49.70 14.80
CA THR A 105 -13.17 51.00 14.28
C THR A 105 -13.38 50.88 12.75
N ALA A 106 -14.60 50.56 12.27
CA ALA A 106 -15.59 51.47 11.63
C ALA A 106 -15.14 52.04 10.26
N ALA A 107 -15.83 51.87 9.12
CA ALA A 107 -17.28 51.89 8.90
C ALA A 107 -17.75 51.11 7.63
N ALA A 108 -18.86 50.37 7.83
CA ALA A 108 -20.06 50.12 7.01
C ALA A 108 -20.00 49.94 5.47
N VAL A 109 -20.42 48.75 4.99
CA VAL A 109 -21.69 48.51 4.24
C VAL A 109 -22.23 47.11 4.60
N ARG A 110 -23.55 47.00 4.78
CA ARG A 110 -24.33 45.83 5.22
C ARG A 110 -24.80 44.93 4.06
N GLU A 111 -24.78 43.63 4.37
CA GLU A 111 -25.74 42.54 4.08
C GLU A 111 -26.27 42.28 2.65
N ALA A 112 -26.10 41.04 2.20
CA ALA A 112 -27.24 40.20 1.80
C ALA A 112 -26.90 38.70 1.97
N VAL A 113 -27.77 38.03 2.71
CA VAL A 113 -27.83 36.59 3.04
C VAL A 113 -28.10 35.75 1.79
N GLY A 114 -27.43 34.61 1.65
CA GLY A 114 -27.64 33.66 0.55
C GLY A 114 -27.29 32.21 0.91
N GLN A 115 -28.26 31.52 1.51
CA GLN A 115 -28.53 30.07 1.43
C GLN A 115 -27.36 29.07 1.58
N ASP A 116 -27.21 28.53 2.79
CA ASP A 116 -26.66 27.21 3.01
C ASP A 116 -27.55 26.15 2.36
N VAL A 117 -27.20 25.75 1.13
CA VAL A 117 -27.71 24.52 0.52
C VAL A 117 -26.78 23.37 0.95
N THR A 118 -27.16 22.68 2.03
CA THR A 118 -26.69 21.33 2.33
C THR A 118 -27.21 20.37 1.25
N ALA A 119 -26.61 20.38 0.07
CA ALA A 119 -26.89 19.38 -0.96
C ALA A 119 -26.22 18.06 -0.56
N GLN A 120 -27.05 17.01 -0.46
CA GLN A 120 -26.64 15.61 -0.43
C GLN A 120 -25.70 15.31 -1.61
N PHE A 121 -24.61 14.60 -1.35
CA PHE A 121 -23.77 14.04 -2.39
C PHE A 121 -24.50 12.86 -3.05
N CYS A 122 -25.14 13.11 -4.18
CA CYS A 122 -25.75 12.08 -5.02
C CYS A 122 -24.90 11.93 -6.29
N GLU A 123 -24.15 10.82 -6.37
CA GLU A 123 -23.42 10.43 -7.57
C GLU A 123 -24.42 10.11 -8.70
N ALA A 124 -24.21 10.70 -9.88
CA ALA A 124 -24.82 10.17 -11.09
C ALA A 124 -24.19 8.79 -11.36
N LYS A 125 -25.02 7.75 -11.55
CA LYS A 125 -24.59 6.34 -11.75
C LYS A 125 -23.57 6.14 -12.90
N ASP A 126 -23.38 7.15 -13.74
CA ASP A 126 -22.51 7.16 -14.92
C ASP A 126 -21.08 7.69 -14.65
N GLY A 127 -20.77 8.15 -13.43
CA GLY A 127 -19.43 8.66 -13.06
C GLY A 127 -19.11 10.05 -13.60
N SER A 128 -20.11 10.82 -14.04
CA SER A 128 -19.95 12.20 -14.51
C SER A 128 -19.66 13.18 -13.36
N ILE A 129 -18.77 14.16 -13.59
CA ILE A 129 -18.32 15.14 -12.57
C ILE A 129 -18.37 16.55 -13.17
N GLU A 130 -18.89 17.55 -12.44
CA GLU A 130 -18.74 18.96 -12.84
C GLU A 130 -17.30 19.40 -12.57
N VAL A 131 -16.68 20.07 -13.53
CA VAL A 131 -15.26 20.43 -13.47
C VAL A 131 -15.04 21.86 -13.92
N THR A 132 -14.15 22.56 -13.23
CA THR A 132 -13.60 23.83 -13.68
C THR A 132 -12.43 23.52 -14.60
N LEU A 133 -12.51 23.96 -15.86
CA LEU A 133 -11.45 23.77 -16.85
C LEU A 133 -10.36 24.82 -16.69
N ILE A 134 -10.75 26.07 -16.46
CA ILE A 134 -9.86 27.21 -16.34
C ILE A 134 -10.56 28.36 -15.60
N ARG A 135 -9.82 29.05 -14.72
CA ARG A 135 -10.26 30.30 -14.08
C ARG A 135 -9.65 31.50 -14.82
N ALA A 136 -10.44 32.56 -14.95
CA ALA A 136 -9.97 33.83 -15.49
C ALA A 136 -8.91 34.46 -14.58
N GLY A 137 -8.06 35.29 -15.17
CA GLY A 137 -6.98 35.97 -14.48
C GLY A 137 -5.60 35.37 -14.76
N ARG A 138 -4.68 35.53 -13.81
CA ARG A 138 -3.27 35.15 -13.93
C ARG A 138 -3.09 33.65 -13.67
N SER A 139 -2.42 32.97 -14.58
CA SER A 139 -1.96 31.58 -14.41
C SER A 139 -0.51 31.51 -13.88
N GLY A 140 -0.16 30.36 -13.28
CA GLY A 140 1.19 30.02 -12.84
C GLY A 140 2.25 30.08 -13.96
N ASN A 141 1.86 29.90 -15.22
CA ASN A 141 2.75 29.90 -16.39
C ASN A 141 2.83 31.26 -17.11
N ARG A 142 2.60 32.35 -16.36
CA ARG A 142 2.68 33.75 -16.83
C ARG A 142 1.71 34.06 -17.98
N ASN A 143 0.65 33.27 -18.11
CA ASN A 143 -0.45 33.53 -19.01
C ASN A 143 -1.55 34.32 -18.28
N TYR A 144 -2.30 35.11 -19.03
CA TYR A 144 -3.45 35.85 -18.51
C TYR A 144 -4.67 35.57 -19.37
N TYR A 145 -5.77 35.18 -18.73
CA TYR A 145 -7.01 34.77 -19.38
C TYR A 145 -8.14 35.75 -19.04
N PRO A 146 -8.50 36.67 -19.96
CA PRO A 146 -9.61 37.59 -19.73
C PRO A 146 -10.98 36.88 -19.77
N ASP A 147 -11.95 37.38 -19.00
CA ASP A 147 -13.32 36.84 -18.98
C ASP A 147 -13.94 36.82 -20.39
N ALA A 148 -13.77 37.92 -21.15
CA ALA A 148 -14.31 38.03 -22.51
C ALA A 148 -13.78 36.93 -23.45
N THR A 149 -12.49 36.60 -23.34
CA THR A 149 -11.86 35.58 -24.17
C THR A 149 -12.31 34.17 -23.79
N LEU A 150 -12.49 33.90 -22.48
CA LEU A 150 -13.01 32.61 -22.02
C LEU A 150 -14.50 32.44 -22.39
N ARG A 151 -15.28 33.51 -22.29
CA ARG A 151 -16.70 33.53 -22.69
C ARG A 151 -16.88 33.21 -24.17
N GLU A 152 -16.07 33.80 -25.04
CA GLU A 152 -16.07 33.49 -26.48
C GLU A 152 -15.60 32.07 -26.80
N ALA A 153 -14.68 31.53 -25.99
CA ALA A 153 -14.08 30.22 -26.22
C ALA A 153 -14.89 29.05 -25.66
N ALA A 154 -15.95 29.28 -24.87
CA ALA A 154 -16.68 28.23 -24.16
C ALA A 154 -17.12 27.07 -25.07
N SER A 155 -17.65 27.36 -26.25
CA SER A 155 -18.07 26.34 -27.23
C SER A 155 -16.92 25.53 -27.82
N MET A 156 -15.68 26.02 -27.76
CA MET A 156 -14.50 25.29 -28.26
C MET A 156 -14.04 24.19 -27.31
N PHE A 157 -14.49 24.21 -26.05
CA PHE A 157 -14.16 23.21 -25.04
C PHE A 157 -15.20 22.07 -24.97
N ASP A 158 -16.32 22.20 -25.68
CA ASP A 158 -17.35 21.17 -25.76
C ASP A 158 -16.89 20.02 -26.68
N GLY A 159 -16.97 18.79 -26.18
CA GLY A 159 -16.46 17.58 -26.85
C GLY A 159 -14.93 17.41 -26.83
N VAL A 160 -14.20 18.22 -26.05
CA VAL A 160 -12.74 18.10 -25.96
C VAL A 160 -12.34 16.84 -25.19
N ARG A 161 -11.31 16.16 -25.70
CA ARG A 161 -10.76 14.92 -25.13
C ARG A 161 -9.99 15.18 -23.85
N VAL A 162 -10.19 14.28 -22.88
CA VAL A 162 -9.47 14.30 -21.61
C VAL A 162 -8.50 13.14 -21.50
N PHE A 163 -7.22 13.45 -21.27
CA PHE A 163 -6.17 12.45 -21.10
C PHE A 163 -5.59 12.50 -19.68
N ALA A 164 -5.27 11.35 -19.09
CA ALA A 164 -4.44 11.29 -17.89
C ALA A 164 -2.95 11.40 -18.27
N LYS A 165 -2.25 12.43 -17.80
CA LYS A 165 -0.84 12.66 -18.14
C LYS A 165 -0.01 13.08 -16.93
N SER A 166 1.30 12.86 -17.02
CA SER A 166 2.24 13.52 -16.12
C SER A 166 2.37 15.01 -16.48
N ASP A 167 2.69 15.85 -15.51
CA ASP A 167 2.90 17.29 -15.70
C ASP A 167 3.99 17.54 -16.76
N ALA A 168 5.06 16.74 -16.74
CA ALA A 168 6.15 16.79 -17.73
C ALA A 168 5.68 16.47 -19.16
N ASP A 169 4.86 15.44 -19.34
CA ASP A 169 4.32 15.08 -20.66
C ASP A 169 3.34 16.13 -21.18
N HIS A 170 2.55 16.71 -20.28
CA HIS A 170 1.64 17.80 -20.60
C HIS A 170 2.42 19.02 -21.11
N ILE A 171 3.45 19.47 -20.39
CA ILE A 171 4.33 20.60 -20.79
C ILE A 171 5.05 20.31 -22.12
N ALA A 172 5.59 19.10 -22.29
CA ALA A 172 6.23 18.69 -23.54
C ALA A 172 5.24 18.52 -24.70
N GLY A 173 3.94 18.55 -24.41
CA GLY A 173 2.88 18.37 -25.38
C GLY A 173 2.78 16.96 -25.95
N LYS A 174 3.32 15.97 -25.23
CA LYS A 174 3.33 14.54 -25.56
C LYS A 174 2.14 13.85 -24.87
N GLY A 175 2.11 12.52 -24.90
CA GLY A 175 1.12 11.72 -24.14
C GLY A 175 -0.28 11.64 -24.74
N LYS A 176 -0.49 12.00 -26.01
CA LYS A 176 -1.76 11.82 -26.76
C LYS A 176 -1.89 10.36 -27.22
N ASP A 177 -1.97 9.43 -26.27
CA ASP A 177 -2.16 7.99 -26.50
C ASP A 177 -3.62 7.60 -26.18
N VAL A 178 -4.21 6.72 -27.00
CA VAL A 178 -5.57 6.21 -26.79
C VAL A 178 -5.70 5.52 -25.42
N ARG A 179 -4.62 4.90 -24.92
CA ARG A 179 -4.58 4.26 -23.59
C ARG A 179 -4.77 5.24 -22.43
N ASN A 180 -4.42 6.51 -22.64
CA ASN A 180 -4.52 7.56 -21.63
C ASN A 180 -5.81 8.36 -21.76
N LEU A 181 -6.66 8.07 -22.75
CA LEU A 181 -7.91 8.78 -22.98
C LEU A 181 -8.98 8.31 -21.98
N ILE A 182 -9.33 9.17 -21.04
CA ILE A 182 -10.22 8.83 -19.92
C ILE A 182 -11.66 9.32 -20.11
N GLY A 183 -11.88 10.32 -20.98
CA GLY A 183 -13.23 10.83 -21.24
C GLY A 183 -13.26 12.08 -22.11
N GLY A 184 -14.36 12.81 -22.03
CA GLY A 184 -14.56 14.08 -22.72
C GLY A 184 -15.31 15.10 -21.85
N ILE A 185 -15.15 16.38 -22.18
CA ILE A 185 -15.87 17.48 -21.52
C ILE A 185 -17.11 17.86 -22.33
N TYR A 186 -18.23 18.07 -21.68
CA TYR A 186 -19.50 18.45 -22.30
C TYR A 186 -20.23 19.54 -21.50
N GLY A 187 -21.12 20.28 -22.14
CA GLY A 187 -21.97 21.28 -21.47
C GLY A 187 -21.18 22.47 -20.94
N VAL A 188 -20.12 22.87 -21.65
CA VAL A 188 -19.21 23.93 -21.19
C VAL A 188 -19.88 25.29 -21.22
N ARG A 189 -19.84 26.00 -20.10
CA ARG A 189 -20.37 27.35 -19.92
C ARG A 189 -19.40 28.22 -19.16
N PHE A 190 -19.46 29.52 -19.43
CA PHE A 190 -18.72 30.51 -18.65
C PHE A 190 -19.57 30.96 -17.45
N VAL A 191 -18.97 30.96 -16.27
CA VAL A 191 -19.55 31.43 -15.01
C VAL A 191 -18.87 32.75 -14.66
N GLU A 192 -19.67 33.82 -14.55
CA GLU A 192 -19.16 35.16 -14.23
C GLU A 192 -18.61 35.22 -12.80
N GLY A 193 -17.47 35.88 -12.63
CA GLY A 193 -16.87 36.14 -11.32
C GLY A 193 -17.46 37.37 -10.64
N GLN A 194 -17.19 37.54 -9.34
CA GLN A 194 -17.66 38.73 -8.59
C GLN A 194 -16.96 40.02 -9.03
N THR A 195 -15.77 39.90 -9.61
CA THR A 195 -14.97 41.02 -10.12
C THR A 195 -14.48 40.75 -11.55
N PRO A 196 -14.12 41.78 -12.34
CA PRO A 196 -13.60 41.55 -13.69
C PRO A 196 -12.39 40.63 -13.69
N ASP A 197 -12.34 39.71 -14.65
CA ASP A 197 -11.29 38.70 -14.83
C ASP A 197 -11.18 37.70 -13.65
N THR A 198 -12.32 37.38 -13.01
CA THR A 198 -12.40 36.35 -11.95
C THR A 198 -13.45 35.27 -12.22
N GLY A 199 -13.98 35.19 -13.45
CA GLY A 199 -14.89 34.12 -13.84
C GLY A 199 -14.21 32.76 -14.01
N ALA A 200 -14.98 31.74 -14.36
CA ALA A 200 -14.48 30.39 -14.58
C ALA A 200 -15.20 29.71 -15.74
N LEU A 201 -14.48 28.86 -16.47
CA LEU A 201 -15.06 27.99 -17.48
C LEU A 201 -15.35 26.63 -16.85
N VAL A 202 -16.64 26.29 -16.75
CA VAL A 202 -17.13 25.10 -16.07
C VAL A 202 -17.81 24.18 -17.08
N GLY A 203 -17.61 22.88 -16.97
CA GLY A 203 -18.27 21.87 -17.80
C GLY A 203 -18.45 20.56 -17.05
N THR A 204 -19.02 19.55 -17.72
CA THR A 204 -19.20 18.21 -17.17
C THR A 204 -18.21 17.25 -17.82
N PHE A 205 -17.32 16.67 -17.01
CA PHE A 205 -16.50 15.55 -17.42
C PHE A 205 -17.37 14.28 -17.48
N LYS A 206 -17.38 13.63 -18.65
CA LYS A 206 -18.01 12.33 -18.85
C LYS A 206 -16.93 11.27 -19.11
N PRO A 207 -16.79 10.25 -18.25
CA PRO A 207 -15.80 9.21 -18.45
C PRO A 207 -16.19 8.27 -19.60
N LEU A 208 -15.19 7.74 -20.32
CA LEU A 208 -15.39 6.65 -21.29
C LEU A 208 -15.67 5.32 -20.59
N ASN A 209 -15.00 5.10 -19.47
CA ASN A 209 -15.18 3.94 -18.60
C ASN A 209 -15.17 4.42 -17.14
N PRO A 210 -16.31 4.38 -16.42
CA PRO A 210 -16.39 4.79 -15.02
C PRO A 210 -15.46 4.01 -14.10
N SER A 211 -15.08 2.79 -14.49
CA SER A 211 -14.20 1.91 -13.73
C SER A 211 -12.71 2.09 -14.04
N ASP A 212 -12.33 3.06 -14.89
CA ASP A 212 -10.92 3.36 -15.15
C ASP A 212 -10.24 3.86 -13.87
N ALA A 213 -8.98 3.46 -13.64
CA ALA A 213 -8.27 3.79 -12.40
C ALA A 213 -8.08 5.30 -12.20
N ALA A 214 -7.91 6.09 -13.27
CA ALA A 214 -7.81 7.55 -13.17
C ALA A 214 -9.18 8.18 -12.88
N VAL A 215 -10.24 7.69 -13.52
CA VAL A 215 -11.63 8.14 -13.28
C VAL A 215 -12.05 7.82 -11.84
N MET A 216 -11.83 6.60 -11.37
CA MET A 216 -12.12 6.20 -9.99
C MET A 216 -11.38 7.07 -8.97
N LYS A 217 -10.13 7.45 -9.24
CA LYS A 217 -9.39 8.40 -8.40
C LYS A 217 -10.03 9.79 -8.41
N MET A 218 -10.48 10.29 -9.56
CA MET A 218 -11.22 11.57 -9.65
C MET A 218 -12.51 11.51 -8.83
N THR A 219 -13.31 10.46 -9.01
CA THR A 219 -14.60 10.30 -8.33
C THR A 219 -14.42 10.13 -6.82
N GLU A 220 -13.46 9.32 -6.38
CA GLU A 220 -13.14 9.14 -4.95
C GLU A 220 -12.54 10.40 -4.33
N ALA A 221 -11.69 11.14 -5.05
CA ALA A 221 -11.15 12.41 -4.57
C ALA A 221 -12.28 13.42 -4.29
N VAL A 222 -13.27 13.52 -5.18
CA VAL A 222 -14.44 14.37 -4.96
C VAL A 222 -15.30 13.84 -3.80
N LYS A 223 -15.57 12.52 -3.74
CA LYS A 223 -16.37 11.89 -2.65
C LYS A 223 -15.77 12.13 -1.26
N ARG A 224 -14.44 12.17 -1.15
CA ARG A 224 -13.71 12.32 0.12
C ARG A 224 -13.36 13.77 0.46
N GLY A 225 -13.77 14.74 -0.35
CA GLY A 225 -13.39 16.14 -0.15
C GLY A 225 -11.89 16.40 -0.41
N MET A 226 -11.24 15.53 -1.18
CA MET A 226 -9.81 15.55 -1.53
C MET A 226 -9.58 16.03 -2.98
N GLN A 227 -10.52 16.75 -3.58
CA GLN A 227 -10.44 17.21 -4.97
C GLN A 227 -9.23 18.11 -5.29
N SER A 228 -8.57 18.70 -4.28
CA SER A 228 -7.35 19.50 -4.46
C SER A 228 -6.11 18.70 -4.86
N LEU A 229 -6.15 17.36 -4.80
CA LEU A 229 -5.03 16.49 -5.17
C LEU A 229 -4.90 16.29 -6.69
N LEU A 230 -5.92 16.65 -7.45
CA LEU A 230 -6.01 16.43 -8.89
C LEU A 230 -6.46 17.72 -9.58
N GLY A 231 -5.82 18.06 -10.69
CA GLY A 231 -6.09 19.25 -11.46
C GLY A 231 -6.43 18.94 -12.91
N LEU A 232 -7.14 19.86 -13.55
CA LEU A 232 -7.32 19.87 -15.00
C LEU A 232 -6.48 20.98 -15.61
N SER A 233 -5.80 20.66 -16.69
CA SER A 233 -4.97 21.61 -17.41
C SER A 233 -5.27 21.61 -18.91
N ILE A 234 -5.28 22.79 -19.51
CA ILE A 234 -5.59 22.97 -20.92
C ILE A 234 -4.33 22.91 -21.80
N ASP A 235 -4.42 22.23 -22.93
CA ASP A 235 -3.47 22.31 -24.06
C ASP A 235 -4.20 22.98 -25.23
N ALA A 236 -3.91 24.25 -25.49
CA ALA A 236 -4.62 25.03 -26.49
C ALA A 236 -3.71 25.98 -27.27
N THR A 237 -4.09 26.30 -28.50
CA THR A 237 -3.43 27.32 -29.31
C THR A 237 -4.26 28.60 -29.30
N ALA A 238 -3.64 29.72 -28.90
CA ALA A 238 -4.30 31.01 -28.84
C ALA A 238 -3.44 32.11 -29.50
N ARG A 239 -4.11 33.16 -29.99
CA ARG A 239 -3.47 34.42 -30.35
C ARG A 239 -3.20 35.18 -29.05
N THR A 240 -1.94 35.53 -28.82
CA THR A 240 -1.53 36.23 -27.59
C THR A 240 -1.02 37.63 -27.89
N LYS A 241 -1.14 38.52 -26.91
CA LYS A 241 -0.48 39.83 -26.90
C LYS A 241 0.30 39.98 -25.58
N PRO A 242 1.43 40.70 -25.58
CA PRO A 242 2.13 41.01 -24.34
C PRO A 242 1.30 41.98 -23.49
N ARG A 243 1.13 41.68 -22.20
CA ARG A 243 0.49 42.54 -21.20
C ARG A 243 1.49 42.81 -20.09
N LYS A 244 1.68 44.07 -19.70
CA LYS A 244 2.41 44.40 -18.47
C LYS A 244 1.44 44.40 -17.30
N ALA A 245 1.76 43.65 -16.26
CA ALA A 245 1.04 43.66 -14.99
C ALA A 245 2.07 43.94 -13.89
N GLY A 246 2.17 45.21 -13.47
CA GLY A 246 3.25 45.65 -12.58
C GLY A 246 4.63 45.54 -13.24
N ALA A 247 5.57 44.86 -12.56
CA ALA A 247 6.94 44.63 -13.02
C ALA A 247 7.09 43.43 -13.98
N GLU A 248 6.05 42.60 -14.14
CA GLU A 248 6.10 41.37 -14.94
C GLU A 248 5.48 41.54 -16.34
N GLN A 249 6.05 40.84 -17.32
CA GLN A 249 5.45 40.67 -18.65
C GLN A 249 4.65 39.36 -18.68
N LEU A 250 3.35 39.46 -18.86
CA LEU A 250 2.42 38.34 -19.04
C LEU A 250 2.05 38.19 -20.52
N ARG A 251 1.61 36.99 -20.90
CA ARG A 251 1.02 36.69 -22.20
C ARG A 251 -0.50 36.66 -22.06
N GLU A 252 -1.17 37.72 -22.52
CA GLU A 252 -2.64 37.77 -22.50
C GLU A 252 -3.20 37.01 -23.70
N ALA A 253 -4.07 36.03 -23.43
CA ALA A 253 -4.84 35.33 -24.46
C ALA A 253 -5.89 36.29 -25.02
N VAL A 254 -5.82 36.60 -26.32
CA VAL A 254 -6.78 37.46 -27.00
C VAL A 254 -7.91 36.64 -27.60
N LYS A 255 -7.56 35.50 -28.22
CA LYS A 255 -8.52 34.60 -28.87
C LYS A 255 -7.98 33.18 -28.96
N PHE A 256 -8.77 32.20 -28.54
CA PHE A 256 -8.46 30.79 -28.77
C PHE A 256 -8.71 30.43 -30.24
N LEU A 257 -7.78 29.68 -30.84
CA LEU A 257 -7.91 29.16 -32.19
C LEU A 257 -8.30 27.69 -32.20
N LYS A 258 -7.74 26.93 -31.26
CA LYS A 258 -7.94 25.48 -31.15
C LYS A 258 -7.67 25.04 -29.73
N VAL A 259 -8.51 24.16 -29.20
CA VAL A 259 -8.26 23.41 -27.96
C VAL A 259 -7.91 22.00 -28.36
N ASP A 260 -6.73 21.52 -27.97
CA ASP A 260 -6.24 20.19 -28.35
C ASP A 260 -6.66 19.12 -27.34
N SER A 261 -6.53 19.39 -26.04
CA SER A 261 -7.02 18.53 -24.95
C SER A 261 -7.16 19.29 -23.63
N VAL A 262 -7.88 18.67 -22.69
CA VAL A 262 -7.88 19.03 -21.27
C VAL A 262 -7.31 17.84 -20.52
N ASP A 263 -6.11 17.95 -19.97
CA ASP A 263 -5.41 16.82 -19.37
C ASP A 263 -5.59 16.81 -17.84
N LEU A 264 -5.80 15.62 -17.27
CA LEU A 264 -5.77 15.39 -15.83
C LEU A 264 -4.32 15.31 -15.38
N ILE A 265 -3.92 16.25 -14.52
CA ILE A 265 -2.55 16.44 -14.03
C ILE A 265 -2.54 16.70 -12.51
N VAL A 266 -1.37 16.87 -11.90
CA VAL A 266 -1.25 17.13 -10.46
C VAL A 266 -1.30 18.63 -10.16
N GLU A 267 -0.54 19.45 -10.88
CA GLU A 267 -0.40 20.89 -10.59
C GLU A 267 -0.94 21.81 -11.71
N PRO A 268 -2.25 22.15 -11.71
CA PRO A 268 -2.88 22.98 -12.75
C PRO A 268 -2.48 24.46 -12.63
N GLY A 269 -1.90 25.02 -13.70
CA GLY A 269 -1.42 26.40 -13.72
C GLY A 269 -2.52 27.47 -13.73
N ALA A 270 -3.70 27.17 -14.29
CA ALA A 270 -4.80 28.12 -14.47
C ALA A 270 -6.03 27.82 -13.59
N GLY A 271 -5.82 27.08 -12.49
CA GLY A 271 -6.87 26.81 -11.50
C GLY A 271 -7.97 25.88 -11.99
N GLY A 272 -7.70 24.98 -12.94
CA GLY A 272 -8.62 23.92 -13.31
C GLY A 272 -8.66 22.81 -12.24
N GLY A 273 -9.85 22.29 -11.93
CA GLY A 273 -10.06 21.37 -10.82
C GLY A 273 -11.37 20.61 -10.91
N LEU A 274 -11.52 19.62 -10.03
CA LEU A 274 -12.73 18.81 -9.94
C LEU A 274 -13.72 19.50 -8.99
N ASP A 275 -14.86 19.93 -9.51
CA ASP A 275 -15.93 20.56 -8.71
C ASP A 275 -16.98 19.51 -8.29
N ARG A 276 -18.02 19.99 -7.61
CA ARG A 276 -19.09 19.20 -6.96
C ARG A 276 -19.80 18.25 -7.95
N LEU A 277 -20.33 17.14 -7.44
CA LEU A 277 -21.10 16.15 -8.21
C LEU A 277 -22.40 16.77 -8.77
N VAL A 278 -22.71 16.41 -10.02
CA VAL A 278 -23.96 16.71 -10.70
C VAL A 278 -25.08 15.88 -10.07
N GLU A 279 -26.12 16.55 -9.56
CA GLU A 279 -27.40 15.90 -9.25
C GLU A 279 -27.94 15.28 -10.53
N ALA A 280 -28.20 13.96 -10.50
CA ALA A 280 -28.99 13.29 -11.51
C ALA A 280 -30.40 13.89 -11.52
N ALA A 281 -30.61 14.93 -12.33
CA ALA A 281 -31.93 15.28 -12.82
C ALA A 281 -32.50 14.03 -13.50
N THR A 282 -33.66 13.60 -13.01
CA THR A 282 -34.45 12.52 -13.60
C THR A 282 -34.69 12.83 -15.07
N ASP A 283 -34.39 11.84 -15.93
CA ASP A 283 -34.68 11.76 -17.37
C ASP A 283 -35.30 13.01 -18.01
N SER A 284 -34.54 13.72 -18.84
CA SER A 284 -35.14 14.36 -20.02
C SER A 284 -34.11 14.73 -21.10
N ILE A 285 -34.58 14.59 -22.35
CA ILE A 285 -34.10 15.18 -23.60
C ILE A 285 -33.16 14.30 -24.45
N ASN A 286 -33.78 13.35 -25.15
CA ASN A 286 -33.50 13.16 -26.58
C ASN A 286 -34.10 14.35 -27.34
N SER A 287 -33.28 15.11 -28.05
CA SER A 287 -33.75 16.09 -29.03
C SER A 287 -33.74 15.48 -30.42
N GLN A 288 -34.94 15.32 -30.98
CA GLN A 288 -35.38 15.65 -32.36
C GLN A 288 -36.27 14.55 -32.96
N GLY A 289 -37.55 14.92 -33.14
CA GLY A 289 -38.48 14.22 -34.03
C GLY A 289 -39.90 14.09 -33.46
N ASN A 290 -40.71 15.14 -33.57
CA ASN A 290 -42.19 15.13 -33.56
C ASN A 290 -42.91 14.04 -32.75
N ALA A 291 -42.63 13.92 -31.45
CA ALA A 291 -43.37 13.05 -30.55
C ALA A 291 -44.14 13.87 -29.52
N MET A 292 -45.45 13.66 -29.45
CA MET A 292 -46.36 14.28 -28.49
C MET A 292 -45.84 14.10 -27.04
N PRO A 293 -45.91 15.13 -26.17
CA PRO A 293 -45.47 15.03 -24.78
C PRO A 293 -46.13 13.87 -24.02
N LEU A 294 -45.35 13.13 -23.22
CA LEU A 294 -45.79 11.92 -22.52
C LEU A 294 -47.01 12.14 -21.60
N TRP A 295 -47.14 13.35 -21.03
CA TRP A 295 -48.29 13.73 -20.20
C TRP A 295 -49.59 13.80 -21.02
N LYS A 296 -49.52 14.33 -22.25
CA LYS A 296 -50.65 14.48 -23.17
C LYS A 296 -51.12 13.13 -23.70
N GLN A 297 -50.17 12.20 -23.94
CA GLN A 297 -50.47 10.80 -24.27
C GLN A 297 -51.21 10.09 -23.12
N ARG A 298 -50.74 10.22 -21.88
CA ARG A 298 -51.38 9.61 -20.70
C ARG A 298 -52.77 10.17 -20.43
N MET A 299 -52.99 11.47 -20.66
CA MET A 299 -54.31 12.09 -20.50
C MET A 299 -55.29 11.60 -21.57
N LEU A 300 -54.87 11.48 -22.83
CA LEU A 300 -55.69 10.91 -23.90
C LEU A 300 -56.00 9.42 -23.65
N GLU A 301 -55.05 8.63 -23.13
CA GLU A 301 -55.30 7.25 -22.71
C GLU A 301 -56.32 7.15 -21.57
N ALA A 302 -56.23 8.02 -20.57
CA ALA A 302 -57.18 8.06 -19.46
C ALA A 302 -58.59 8.49 -19.92
N ILE A 303 -58.68 9.44 -20.86
CA ILE A 303 -59.94 9.82 -21.52
C ILE A 303 -60.49 8.63 -22.30
N LYS A 304 -59.67 7.93 -23.10
CA LYS A 304 -60.06 6.74 -23.87
C LYS A 304 -60.56 5.60 -22.97
N ALA A 305 -59.95 5.43 -21.80
CA ALA A 305 -60.33 4.40 -20.85
C ALA A 305 -61.69 4.66 -20.19
N LYS A 306 -62.12 5.93 -20.04
CA LYS A 306 -63.39 6.30 -19.41
C LYS A 306 -64.51 6.61 -20.40
N ASP A 307 -64.23 7.24 -21.53
CA ASP A 307 -65.22 7.61 -22.54
C ASP A 307 -64.63 7.52 -23.96
N PRO A 308 -64.69 6.34 -24.60
CA PRO A 308 -64.11 6.09 -25.92
C PRO A 308 -64.73 6.95 -27.04
N VAL A 309 -65.98 7.40 -26.88
CA VAL A 309 -66.72 8.17 -27.89
C VAL A 309 -66.20 9.61 -27.95
N LYS A 310 -65.89 10.21 -26.80
CA LYS A 310 -65.30 11.56 -26.74
C LYS A 310 -63.84 11.59 -27.18
N HIS A 311 -63.07 10.54 -26.93
CA HIS A 311 -61.72 10.41 -27.46
C HIS A 311 -61.69 10.40 -29.01
N ALA A 312 -62.65 9.75 -29.66
CA ALA A 312 -62.73 9.67 -31.13
C ALA A 312 -63.10 10.99 -31.81
N ALA A 313 -63.70 11.94 -31.07
CA ALA A 313 -64.08 13.26 -31.58
C ALA A 313 -62.94 14.29 -31.54
N VAL A 314 -61.81 13.98 -30.88
CA VAL A 314 -60.66 14.88 -30.75
C VAL A 314 -59.61 14.56 -31.81
N ASN A 315 -59.20 15.56 -32.59
CA ASN A 315 -58.10 15.40 -33.53
C ASN A 315 -56.75 15.49 -32.80
N VAL A 316 -56.14 14.33 -32.57
CA VAL A 316 -54.94 14.16 -31.73
C VAL A 316 -53.71 14.92 -32.28
N GLU A 317 -53.67 15.21 -33.58
CA GLU A 317 -52.55 15.94 -34.20
C GLU A 317 -52.66 17.47 -34.10
N THR A 318 -53.85 18.02 -33.87
CA THR A 318 -54.10 19.48 -33.84
C THR A 318 -54.67 19.99 -32.53
N ALA A 319 -55.01 19.11 -31.58
CA ALA A 319 -55.56 19.51 -30.29
C ALA A 319 -54.53 20.29 -29.46
N THR A 320 -54.92 21.46 -28.99
CA THR A 320 -54.08 22.31 -28.12
C THR A 320 -53.94 21.72 -26.71
N ASP A 321 -52.93 22.13 -25.97
CA ASP A 321 -52.66 21.62 -24.61
C ASP A 321 -53.83 21.92 -23.65
N ASP A 322 -54.49 23.06 -23.82
CA ASP A 322 -55.65 23.46 -23.01
C ASP A 322 -56.91 22.63 -23.33
N GLU A 323 -57.15 22.29 -24.60
CA GLU A 323 -58.28 21.45 -25.01
C GLU A 323 -58.17 20.04 -24.44
N VAL A 324 -56.98 19.43 -24.46
CA VAL A 324 -56.76 18.09 -23.88
C VAL A 324 -56.92 18.12 -22.36
N THR A 325 -56.50 19.21 -21.71
CA THR A 325 -56.63 19.39 -20.26
C THR A 325 -58.08 19.55 -19.83
N GLN A 326 -58.85 20.41 -20.51
CA GLN A 326 -60.28 20.58 -20.24
C GLN A 326 -61.08 19.29 -20.49
N LEU A 327 -60.74 18.54 -21.55
CA LEU A 327 -61.43 17.29 -21.85
C LEU A 327 -61.11 16.20 -20.81
N TYR A 328 -59.87 16.17 -20.30
CA TYR A 328 -59.50 15.29 -19.20
C TYR A 328 -60.24 15.67 -17.91
N GLU A 329 -60.32 16.95 -17.55
CA GLU A 329 -61.05 17.38 -16.35
C GLU A 329 -62.55 17.05 -16.45
N ALA A 330 -63.15 17.17 -17.63
CA ALA A 330 -64.54 16.83 -17.88
C ALA A 330 -64.85 15.33 -17.83
N VAL A 331 -63.88 14.45 -18.12
CA VAL A 331 -64.07 12.99 -18.18
C VAL A 331 -63.51 12.26 -16.95
N CYS A 332 -62.38 12.72 -16.43
CA CYS A 332 -61.63 12.07 -15.35
C CYS A 332 -61.79 12.77 -14.00
N GLY A 333 -62.27 14.03 -13.96
CA GLY A 333 -62.37 14.88 -12.78
C GLY A 333 -61.19 15.87 -12.68
N PRO A 334 -61.32 16.95 -11.87
CA PRO A 334 -60.31 18.00 -11.80
C PRO A 334 -58.98 17.49 -11.23
N LEU A 335 -57.86 17.90 -11.85
CA LEU A 335 -56.49 17.52 -11.44
C LEU A 335 -56.03 18.19 -10.14
N VAL A 336 -56.75 19.23 -9.71
CA VAL A 336 -56.53 19.96 -8.46
C VAL A 336 -57.82 19.91 -7.65
N PRO A 337 -57.83 19.39 -6.40
CA PRO A 337 -59.02 19.46 -5.58
C PRO A 337 -59.29 20.93 -5.22
N GLN A 338 -60.48 21.43 -5.56
CA GLN A 338 -60.90 22.76 -5.12
C GLN A 338 -61.09 22.76 -3.59
N PRO A 339 -60.73 23.86 -2.89
CA PRO A 339 -60.91 23.96 -1.45
C PRO A 339 -62.41 24.07 -1.15
N GLY A 340 -63.02 22.95 -0.76
CA GLY A 340 -64.44 22.84 -0.49
C GLY A 340 -64.73 21.95 0.71
N THR A 341 -64.76 22.58 1.89
CA THR A 341 -65.66 22.31 3.01
C THR A 341 -66.35 20.94 3.01
N HIS A 342 -65.70 19.92 3.60
CA HIS A 342 -66.42 18.78 4.17
C HIS A 342 -66.18 18.79 5.68
N ARG A 343 -67.23 19.20 6.40
CA ARG A 343 -67.34 18.99 7.84
C ARG A 343 -67.26 17.50 8.12
N VAL A 344 -66.14 17.09 8.72
CA VAL A 344 -66.13 15.95 9.62
C VAL A 344 -66.41 16.52 11.00
N ALA A 345 -67.46 16.01 11.62
CA ALA A 345 -67.94 16.46 12.91
C ALA A 345 -66.95 16.11 14.03
N GLU A 346 -66.81 17.07 14.95
CA GLU A 346 -66.52 16.92 16.38
C GLU A 346 -65.24 16.17 16.80
N ALA A 347 -64.14 16.93 17.00
CA ALA A 347 -63.36 16.91 18.24
C ALA A 347 -62.36 18.09 18.30
N GLN A 348 -62.76 19.15 19.03
CA GLN A 348 -61.92 20.12 19.76
C GLN A 348 -60.82 20.87 18.99
N ASP A 349 -61.21 21.99 18.37
CA ASP A 349 -60.35 23.16 18.16
C ASP A 349 -59.90 23.71 19.54
N ALA A 350 -58.68 23.35 19.94
CA ALA A 350 -57.88 24.19 20.83
C ALA A 350 -56.94 25.02 19.94
N PRO A 351 -56.81 26.35 20.16
CA PRO A 351 -55.83 27.15 19.44
C PRO A 351 -54.44 26.54 19.69
N LEU A 352 -53.68 26.23 18.63
CA LEU A 352 -52.28 25.80 18.74
C LEU A 352 -51.56 26.80 19.65
N THR A 353 -51.22 26.35 20.85
CA THR A 353 -50.58 27.21 21.85
C THR A 353 -49.10 27.34 21.49
N ARG A 354 -48.43 28.36 22.03
CA ARG A 354 -46.97 28.50 21.89
C ARG A 354 -46.23 27.25 22.42
N ALA A 355 -46.83 26.51 23.36
CA ALA A 355 -46.30 25.25 23.87
C ALA A 355 -46.41 24.11 22.84
N ASP A 356 -47.48 24.05 22.03
CA ASP A 356 -47.64 23.01 20.99
C ASP A 356 -46.62 23.18 19.86
N LEU A 357 -46.31 24.43 19.50
CA LEU A 357 -45.24 24.76 18.55
C LEU A 357 -43.86 24.39 19.11
N GLN A 358 -43.59 24.65 20.39
CA GLN A 358 -42.34 24.25 21.03
C GLN A 358 -42.17 22.71 21.06
N VAL A 359 -43.23 21.94 21.29
CA VAL A 359 -43.17 20.48 21.23
C VAL A 359 -42.89 19.98 19.81
N PHE A 360 -43.44 20.66 18.79
CA PHE A 360 -43.16 20.34 17.40
C PHE A 360 -41.69 20.60 17.03
N GLU A 361 -41.13 21.75 17.43
CA GLU A 361 -39.72 22.10 17.24
C GLU A 361 -38.78 21.12 17.95
N LEU A 362 -39.06 20.81 19.22
CA LEU A 362 -38.28 19.85 20.00
C LEU A 362 -38.33 18.43 19.39
N ARG A 363 -39.47 18.03 18.83
CA ARG A 363 -39.61 16.74 18.15
C ARG A 363 -38.84 16.69 16.83
N GLY A 364 -38.78 17.80 16.10
CA GLY A 364 -37.90 17.95 14.92
C GLY A 364 -36.44 17.77 15.32
N ALA A 365 -35.98 18.55 16.30
CA ALA A 365 -34.60 18.48 16.80
C ALA A 365 -34.21 17.09 17.33
N ALA A 366 -35.15 16.40 18.01
CA ALA A 366 -34.95 15.03 18.48
C ALA A 366 -34.75 14.03 17.32
N ARG A 367 -35.54 14.15 16.23
CA ARG A 367 -35.40 13.31 15.03
C ARG A 367 -34.05 13.50 14.36
N ASP A 368 -33.61 14.75 14.21
CA ASP A 368 -32.33 15.07 13.58
C ASP A 368 -31.17 14.47 14.38
N ARG A 369 -31.26 14.55 15.72
CA ARG A 369 -30.25 14.00 16.63
C ARG A 369 -30.16 12.47 16.59
N ILE A 370 -31.30 11.78 16.55
CA ILE A 370 -31.34 10.31 16.38
C ILE A 370 -30.79 9.92 15.01
N THR A 371 -31.08 10.69 13.97
CA THR A 371 -30.60 10.43 12.61
C THR A 371 -29.08 10.63 12.51
N ALA A 372 -28.55 11.63 13.21
CA ALA A 372 -27.11 11.90 13.31
C ALA A 372 -26.34 10.89 14.20
N ALA A 373 -27.02 10.13 15.07
CA ALA A 373 -26.38 9.13 15.92
C ALA A 373 -25.78 7.98 15.09
N LYS A 374 -24.63 7.44 15.50
CA LYS A 374 -23.97 6.29 14.86
C LYS A 374 -24.59 4.94 15.28
N LEU A 375 -25.92 4.88 15.32
CA LEU A 375 -26.68 3.67 15.64
C LEU A 375 -27.14 2.96 14.34
N PRO A 376 -27.34 1.63 14.34
CA PRO A 376 -27.96 0.90 13.23
C PRO A 376 -29.36 1.41 12.89
N GLN A 377 -29.78 1.30 11.62
CA GLN A 377 -31.05 1.86 11.15
C GLN A 377 -32.27 1.37 11.94
N VAL A 378 -32.31 0.07 12.29
CA VAL A 378 -33.40 -0.53 13.07
C VAL A 378 -33.54 0.13 14.46
N ALA A 379 -32.42 0.50 15.08
CA ALA A 379 -32.42 1.21 16.37
C ALA A 379 -32.90 2.66 16.21
N LYS A 380 -32.53 3.32 15.10
CA LYS A 380 -33.04 4.67 14.77
C LYS A 380 -34.55 4.67 14.57
N ASP A 381 -35.08 3.70 13.83
CA ASP A 381 -36.53 3.58 13.57
C ASP A 381 -37.31 3.36 14.88
N ARG A 382 -36.76 2.56 15.79
CA ARG A 382 -37.33 2.32 17.12
C ARG A 382 -37.34 3.59 17.98
N LEU A 383 -36.23 4.33 18.01
CA LEU A 383 -36.13 5.61 18.73
C LEU A 383 -37.07 6.66 18.12
N GLN A 384 -37.17 6.73 16.79
CA GLN A 384 -38.10 7.62 16.08
C GLN A 384 -39.56 7.33 16.42
N THR A 385 -39.92 6.06 16.58
CA THR A 385 -41.27 5.65 17.02
C THR A 385 -41.53 6.08 18.47
N GLN A 386 -40.54 5.99 19.36
CA GLN A 386 -40.66 6.43 20.76
C GLN A 386 -40.82 7.96 20.90
N ILE A 387 -40.10 8.75 20.12
CA ILE A 387 -40.21 10.23 20.19
C ILE A 387 -41.47 10.76 19.48
N ALA A 388 -42.08 9.97 18.58
CA ALA A 388 -43.33 10.35 17.92
C ALA A 388 -44.51 10.48 18.89
N THR A 389 -44.50 9.70 19.98
CA THR A 389 -45.54 9.71 21.03
C THR A 389 -45.09 10.36 22.34
N ALA A 390 -43.84 10.85 22.41
CA ALA A 390 -43.27 11.46 23.61
C ALA A 390 -43.78 12.90 23.83
N GLY A 391 -44.03 13.25 25.11
CA GLY A 391 -44.31 14.61 25.55
C GLY A 391 -43.04 15.49 25.65
N ALA A 392 -43.23 16.80 25.86
CA ALA A 392 -42.17 17.82 25.84
C ALA A 392 -40.94 17.45 26.68
N ASP A 393 -41.17 16.88 27.87
CA ASP A 393 -40.15 16.55 28.87
C ASP A 393 -39.13 15.53 28.35
N ARG A 394 -39.56 14.63 27.46
CA ARG A 394 -38.74 13.57 26.85
C ARG A 394 -38.14 13.94 25.49
N LEU A 395 -38.44 15.15 25.00
CA LEU A 395 -37.92 15.68 23.74
C LEU A 395 -36.80 16.71 23.94
N THR A 396 -36.41 16.94 25.20
CA THR A 396 -35.26 17.80 25.52
C THR A 396 -33.96 17.15 25.05
N GLU A 397 -32.97 18.00 24.77
CA GLU A 397 -31.64 17.57 24.29
C GLU A 397 -30.98 16.54 25.21
N ALA A 398 -31.08 16.71 26.53
CA ALA A 398 -30.56 15.76 27.51
C ALA A 398 -31.30 14.42 27.48
N ALA A 399 -32.64 14.45 27.44
CA ALA A 399 -33.47 13.24 27.43
C ALA A 399 -33.28 12.41 26.15
N VAL A 400 -33.17 13.07 24.99
CA VAL A 400 -32.89 12.40 23.71
C VAL A 400 -31.47 11.83 23.69
N GLY A 401 -30.50 12.52 24.29
CA GLY A 401 -29.14 12.02 24.50
C GLY A 401 -29.09 10.76 25.37
N GLU A 402 -29.87 10.71 26.45
CA GLU A 402 -29.99 9.53 27.31
C GLU A 402 -30.65 8.35 26.59
N LEU A 403 -31.68 8.59 25.76
CA LEU A 403 -32.32 7.55 24.94
C LEU A 403 -31.35 6.95 23.92
N ILE A 404 -30.58 7.79 23.23
CA ILE A 404 -29.56 7.36 22.28
C ILE A 404 -28.46 6.56 23.00
N LYS A 405 -28.03 7.01 24.18
CA LYS A 405 -27.04 6.31 25.00
C LYS A 405 -27.56 4.96 25.49
N ALA A 406 -28.79 4.89 26.00
CA ALA A 406 -29.40 3.66 26.48
C ALA A 406 -29.57 2.61 25.37
N GLU A 407 -29.95 3.03 24.15
CA GLU A 407 -30.03 2.13 23.00
C GLU A 407 -28.63 1.71 22.52
N GLY A 408 -27.65 2.62 22.57
CA GLY A 408 -26.23 2.29 22.33
C GLY A 408 -25.67 1.25 23.30
N ASP A 409 -25.93 1.42 24.60
CA ASP A 409 -25.52 0.50 25.66
C ASP A 409 -26.22 -0.87 25.53
N TYR A 410 -27.47 -0.89 25.07
CA TYR A 410 -28.21 -2.12 24.77
C TYR A 410 -27.59 -2.92 23.62
N ILE A 411 -27.20 -2.23 22.53
CA ILE A 411 -26.54 -2.84 21.38
C ILE A 411 -25.12 -3.31 21.75
N ALA A 412 -24.38 -2.51 22.51
CA ALA A 412 -23.04 -2.88 22.98
C ALA A 412 -23.07 -4.19 23.78
N ARG A 413 -24.07 -4.37 24.66
CA ARG A 413 -24.26 -5.63 25.39
C ARG A 413 -24.60 -6.82 24.50
N MET A 414 -25.32 -6.60 23.38
CA MET A 414 -25.56 -7.65 22.38
C MET A 414 -24.28 -8.05 21.63
N THR A 415 -23.41 -7.08 21.33
CA THR A 415 -22.11 -7.33 20.68
C THR A 415 -21.13 -8.05 21.61
N GLU A 416 -21.06 -7.65 22.88
CA GLU A 416 -20.21 -8.28 23.89
C GLU A 416 -20.64 -9.72 24.22
N SER A 417 -21.93 -10.03 24.11
CA SER A 417 -22.44 -11.38 24.40
C SER A 417 -22.07 -12.43 23.33
N GLY A 418 -21.55 -12.04 22.16
CA GLY A 418 -21.03 -12.94 21.11
C GLY A 418 -22.03 -13.92 20.46
N ALA A 419 -23.26 -14.02 20.98
CA ALA A 419 -24.29 -14.93 20.47
C ALA A 419 -25.70 -14.35 20.71
N VAL A 420 -26.28 -13.72 19.69
CA VAL A 420 -27.70 -13.41 19.67
C VAL A 420 -28.46 -14.68 19.29
N ARG A 421 -28.89 -15.46 20.29
CA ARG A 421 -29.80 -16.61 20.07
C ARG A 421 -31.22 -16.09 19.95
N VAL A 422 -31.73 -16.00 18.73
CA VAL A 422 -33.16 -15.74 18.50
C VAL A 422 -33.89 -17.06 18.69
N PRO A 423 -34.82 -17.19 19.64
CA PRO A 423 -35.67 -18.36 19.69
C PRO A 423 -36.71 -18.23 18.57
N LEU A 424 -36.77 -19.27 17.74
CA LEU A 424 -37.80 -19.59 16.74
C LEU A 424 -37.45 -19.26 15.27
N PHE A 425 -37.18 -20.36 14.54
CA PHE A 425 -37.08 -20.59 13.09
C PHE A 425 -35.70 -20.48 12.40
N GLY A 426 -35.21 -21.66 12.00
CA GLY A 426 -34.55 -21.89 10.69
C GLY A 426 -33.04 -21.65 10.63
N GLU A 427 -32.30 -22.64 10.14
CA GLU A 427 -30.85 -22.61 9.88
C GLU A 427 -30.41 -21.32 9.15
N GLY A 428 -29.62 -20.49 9.84
CA GLY A 428 -29.13 -19.26 9.26
C GLY A 428 -28.55 -18.32 10.31
N SER A 429 -27.62 -18.81 11.14
CA SER A 429 -26.84 -17.92 12.00
C SER A 429 -25.93 -17.05 11.13
N ILE A 430 -26.31 -15.80 10.88
CA ILE A 430 -25.40 -14.80 10.33
C ILE A 430 -24.42 -14.44 11.44
N GLN A 431 -23.28 -15.12 11.48
CA GLN A 431 -22.13 -14.71 12.27
C GLN A 431 -21.44 -13.55 11.52
N VAL A 432 -21.61 -12.33 12.02
CA VAL A 432 -20.82 -11.18 11.57
C VAL A 432 -19.51 -11.19 12.36
N GLY A 433 -18.57 -12.02 11.93
CA GLY A 433 -17.17 -11.95 12.30
C GLY A 433 -16.32 -11.60 11.08
N ASP A 434 -15.09 -11.12 11.28
CA ASP A 434 -14.12 -10.89 10.19
C ASP A 434 -13.83 -12.21 9.47
N ARG A 435 -14.49 -12.44 8.33
CA ARG A 435 -14.43 -13.69 7.58
C ARG A 435 -13.04 -14.00 7.03
N SER A 436 -12.19 -13.00 6.83
CA SER A 436 -10.80 -13.20 6.39
C SER A 436 -9.98 -14.02 7.40
N LEU A 437 -10.19 -13.77 8.70
CA LEU A 437 -9.59 -14.54 9.78
C LEU A 437 -10.15 -15.97 9.80
N THR A 438 -11.45 -16.15 9.55
CA THR A 438 -12.05 -17.50 9.47
C THR A 438 -11.51 -18.33 8.29
N MET A 439 -11.21 -17.70 7.15
CA MET A 439 -10.63 -18.38 5.99
C MET A 439 -9.17 -18.79 6.23
N ARG A 440 -8.37 -17.92 6.86
CA ARG A 440 -7.00 -18.25 7.27
C ARG A 440 -7.00 -19.39 8.30
N GLU A 441 -7.86 -19.34 9.31
CA GLU A 441 -8.01 -20.39 10.32
C GLU A 441 -8.48 -21.72 9.71
N MET A 442 -9.37 -21.69 8.72
CA MET A 442 -9.81 -22.88 7.99
C MET A 442 -8.64 -23.53 7.22
N LEU A 443 -7.85 -22.75 6.48
CA LEU A 443 -6.68 -23.28 5.77
C LEU A 443 -5.60 -23.78 6.74
N ASP A 444 -5.33 -23.06 7.83
CA ASP A 444 -4.39 -23.52 8.85
C ASP A 444 -4.88 -24.82 9.50
N ALA A 445 -6.19 -24.97 9.74
CA ALA A 445 -6.81 -26.21 10.16
C ALA A 445 -6.65 -27.34 9.13
N PHE A 446 -6.74 -27.04 7.84
CA PHE A 446 -6.53 -28.02 6.78
C PHE A 446 -5.09 -28.56 6.78
N TRP A 447 -4.09 -27.71 7.00
CA TRP A 447 -2.67 -28.09 6.93
C TRP A 447 -2.11 -28.68 8.22
N ASP A 448 -2.55 -28.23 9.39
CA ASP A 448 -2.02 -28.66 10.67
C ASP A 448 -2.88 -29.75 11.33
N PRO A 449 -2.37 -30.99 11.45
CA PRO A 449 -3.08 -32.07 12.14
C PRO A 449 -3.37 -31.79 13.62
N LYS A 450 -2.64 -30.86 14.25
CA LYS A 450 -2.82 -30.49 15.66
C LYS A 450 -3.87 -29.40 15.86
N HIS A 451 -4.37 -28.80 14.79
CA HIS A 451 -5.35 -27.72 14.90
C HIS A 451 -6.69 -28.23 15.46
N LYS A 452 -7.34 -27.44 16.32
CA LYS A 452 -8.60 -27.81 17.00
C LYS A 452 -9.71 -28.20 16.02
N ASP A 453 -9.75 -27.56 14.85
CA ASP A 453 -10.74 -27.76 13.80
C ASP A 453 -10.26 -28.69 12.67
N HIS A 454 -9.09 -29.35 12.79
CA HIS A 454 -8.56 -30.22 11.73
C HIS A 454 -9.57 -31.30 11.33
N GLY A 455 -10.25 -31.91 12.31
CA GLY A 455 -11.27 -32.93 12.05
C GLY A 455 -12.47 -32.44 11.22
N ARG A 456 -12.69 -31.12 11.14
CA ARG A 456 -13.79 -30.50 10.39
C ARG A 456 -13.36 -30.02 9.01
N VAL A 457 -12.06 -29.81 8.78
CA VAL A 457 -11.53 -29.29 7.51
C VAL A 457 -10.64 -30.35 6.85
N GLN A 458 -11.28 -31.27 6.12
CA GLN A 458 -10.59 -32.40 5.48
C GLN A 458 -10.49 -32.27 3.96
N SER A 459 -11.26 -31.38 3.33
CA SER A 459 -11.32 -31.20 1.88
C SER A 459 -10.72 -29.86 1.45
N ILE A 460 -9.76 -29.88 0.51
CA ILE A 460 -9.23 -28.66 -0.10
C ILE A 460 -10.27 -28.05 -1.04
N LYS A 461 -11.12 -28.89 -1.64
CA LYS A 461 -12.23 -28.46 -2.49
C LYS A 461 -13.27 -27.67 -1.70
N GLU A 462 -13.64 -28.13 -0.50
CA GLU A 462 -14.57 -27.37 0.36
C GLU A 462 -13.96 -26.03 0.80
N CYS A 463 -12.66 -26.00 1.11
CA CYS A 463 -11.95 -24.75 1.38
C CYS A 463 -12.02 -23.79 0.18
N TYR A 464 -11.79 -24.29 -1.03
CA TYR A 464 -11.88 -23.51 -2.26
C TYR A 464 -13.29 -22.95 -2.50
N ILE A 465 -14.32 -23.79 -2.33
CA ILE A 465 -15.72 -23.40 -2.52
C ILE A 465 -16.13 -22.35 -1.47
N GLU A 466 -15.68 -22.48 -0.23
CA GLU A 466 -16.03 -21.54 0.83
C GLU A 466 -15.34 -20.18 0.63
N MET A 467 -14.11 -20.18 0.10
CA MET A 467 -13.36 -18.94 -0.20
C MET A 467 -13.85 -18.22 -1.46
N THR A 468 -14.22 -18.95 -2.51
CA THR A 468 -14.54 -18.36 -3.83
C THR A 468 -16.04 -18.32 -4.15
N GLY A 469 -16.83 -19.19 -3.51
CA GLY A 469 -18.22 -19.45 -3.90
C GLY A 469 -18.39 -20.28 -5.17
N ASP A 470 -17.30 -20.61 -5.89
CA ASP A 470 -17.36 -21.42 -7.11
C ASP A 470 -17.52 -22.90 -6.78
N ARG A 471 -18.78 -23.34 -6.72
CA ARG A 471 -19.17 -24.73 -6.38
C ARG A 471 -18.67 -25.76 -7.39
N LEU A 472 -18.36 -25.34 -8.62
CA LEU A 472 -17.99 -26.23 -9.72
C LEU A 472 -16.46 -26.30 -9.93
N VAL A 473 -15.69 -25.48 -9.19
CA VAL A 473 -14.23 -25.38 -9.30
C VAL A 473 -13.85 -25.16 -10.77
N THR A 474 -14.43 -24.13 -11.36
CA THR A 474 -14.22 -23.72 -12.75
C THR A 474 -13.06 -22.75 -12.91
N GLY A 475 -12.62 -22.09 -11.82
CA GLY A 475 -11.53 -21.11 -11.85
C GLY A 475 -11.92 -19.78 -12.49
N ARG A 476 -13.21 -19.58 -12.79
CA ARG A 476 -13.71 -18.41 -13.52
C ARG A 476 -14.34 -17.41 -12.56
N VAL A 477 -13.82 -16.18 -12.56
CA VAL A 477 -14.32 -15.08 -11.73
C VAL A 477 -15.83 -14.83 -11.89
N ARG A 478 -16.41 -15.12 -13.07
CA ARG A 478 -17.86 -15.00 -13.32
C ARG A 478 -18.72 -16.04 -12.58
N ASP A 479 -18.14 -17.19 -12.28
CA ASP A 479 -18.80 -18.33 -11.65
C ASP A 479 -18.56 -18.32 -10.12
N CYS A 480 -17.73 -17.38 -9.64
CA CYS A 480 -17.49 -17.09 -8.23
C CYS A 480 -18.56 -16.16 -7.65
N ASP A 481 -18.84 -16.31 -6.35
CA ASP A 481 -19.76 -15.43 -5.63
C ASP A 481 -19.06 -14.11 -5.32
N ARG A 482 -19.50 -13.03 -5.98
CA ARG A 482 -18.92 -11.69 -5.83
C ARG A 482 -19.02 -11.14 -4.41
N SER A 483 -19.99 -11.56 -3.61
CA SER A 483 -20.10 -11.13 -2.21
C SER A 483 -19.03 -11.79 -1.34
N ARG A 484 -18.79 -13.09 -1.56
CA ARG A 484 -17.74 -13.87 -0.87
C ARG A 484 -16.34 -13.47 -1.31
N LEU A 485 -16.14 -13.23 -2.60
CA LEU A 485 -14.91 -12.64 -3.13
C LEU A 485 -14.72 -11.22 -2.60
N ALA A 486 -15.72 -10.34 -2.60
CA ALA A 486 -15.58 -8.97 -2.12
C ALA A 486 -15.31 -8.88 -0.61
N GLU A 487 -15.83 -9.82 0.19
CA GLU A 487 -15.55 -9.93 1.63
C GLU A 487 -14.16 -10.55 1.92
N SER A 488 -13.63 -11.41 1.04
CA SER A 488 -12.24 -11.93 1.16
C SER A 488 -11.19 -11.00 0.55
N LEU A 489 -11.58 -10.15 -0.41
CA LEU A 489 -10.78 -9.10 -1.06
C LEU A 489 -10.47 -7.90 -0.15
N GLY A 490 -10.41 -8.10 1.16
CA GLY A 490 -9.58 -7.27 2.02
C GLY A 490 -8.13 -7.50 1.63
N SER A 491 -7.64 -6.73 0.64
CA SER A 491 -6.30 -6.72 0.03
C SER A 491 -5.74 -8.01 -0.60
N ASP A 492 -6.18 -9.20 -0.22
CA ASP A 492 -5.48 -10.45 -0.56
C ASP A 492 -6.32 -11.36 -1.48
N THR A 493 -5.73 -11.87 -2.57
CA THR A 493 -6.39 -12.84 -3.50
C THR A 493 -6.33 -14.27 -2.95
N LEU A 494 -7.18 -15.20 -3.43
CA LEU A 494 -7.16 -16.63 -3.04
C LEU A 494 -5.73 -17.21 -3.11
N ASP A 495 -5.03 -16.86 -4.17
CA ASP A 495 -3.67 -17.31 -4.47
C ASP A 495 -2.70 -16.87 -3.37
N GLN A 496 -2.84 -15.63 -2.88
CA GLN A 496 -2.05 -15.08 -1.77
C GLN A 496 -2.42 -15.74 -0.44
N VAL A 497 -3.71 -15.87 -0.11
CA VAL A 497 -4.14 -16.47 1.16
C VAL A 497 -3.73 -17.95 1.25
N LEU A 498 -3.87 -18.69 0.14
CA LEU A 498 -3.42 -20.07 0.03
C LEU A 498 -1.88 -20.16 0.13
N GLY A 499 -1.16 -19.32 -0.60
CA GLY A 499 0.30 -19.22 -0.54
C GLY A 499 0.83 -18.91 0.85
N ASP A 500 0.20 -18.00 1.58
CA ASP A 500 0.56 -17.64 2.94
C ASP A 500 0.35 -18.81 3.91
N SER A 501 -0.76 -19.53 3.79
CA SER A 501 -1.03 -20.73 4.61
C SER A 501 0.00 -21.84 4.36
N ILE A 502 0.36 -22.07 3.10
CA ILE A 502 1.40 -23.02 2.70
C ILE A 502 2.76 -22.58 3.22
N THR A 503 3.07 -21.28 3.14
CA THR A 503 4.32 -20.72 3.66
C THR A 503 4.43 -20.92 5.16
N ARG A 504 3.39 -20.59 5.93
CA ARG A 504 3.36 -20.83 7.38
C ARG A 504 3.57 -22.30 7.72
N ARG A 505 2.88 -23.21 7.02
CA ARG A 505 3.05 -24.65 7.24
C ARG A 505 4.46 -25.13 6.87
N MET A 506 5.00 -24.65 5.75
CA MET A 506 6.36 -24.96 5.30
C MET A 506 7.38 -24.52 6.35
N LEU A 507 7.29 -23.28 6.84
CA LEU A 507 8.19 -22.78 7.88
C LEU A 507 8.08 -23.56 9.19
N ALA A 508 6.87 -23.91 9.61
CA ALA A 508 6.66 -24.74 10.80
C ALA A 508 7.34 -26.12 10.67
N GLU A 509 7.24 -26.77 9.50
CA GLU A 509 7.89 -28.04 9.25
C GLU A 509 9.42 -27.89 9.07
N TYR A 510 9.87 -26.80 8.46
CA TYR A 510 11.28 -26.50 8.34
C TYR A 510 11.93 -26.37 9.73
N ARG A 511 11.25 -25.70 10.68
CA ARG A 511 11.70 -25.60 12.07
C ARG A 511 11.66 -26.94 12.81
N SER A 512 10.65 -27.79 12.56
CA SER A 512 10.48 -29.08 13.25
C SER A 512 11.50 -30.16 12.83
N ALA A 513 12.06 -30.07 11.62
CA ALA A 513 12.97 -31.07 11.06
C ALA A 513 14.40 -30.97 11.63
N VAL A 514 14.57 -31.15 12.94
CA VAL A 514 15.84 -30.96 13.68
C VAL A 514 16.94 -31.93 13.26
N ASP A 515 16.59 -33.11 12.71
CA ASP A 515 17.56 -34.14 12.28
C ASP A 515 18.62 -33.62 11.30
N PHE A 516 18.29 -32.60 10.52
CA PHE A 516 19.21 -32.01 9.52
C PHE A 516 20.05 -30.85 10.07
N ASP A 517 19.89 -30.45 11.32
CA ASP A 517 20.56 -29.25 11.88
C ASP A 517 21.93 -29.52 12.50
N GLY A 518 22.43 -30.76 12.44
CA GLY A 518 23.74 -31.14 12.98
C GLY A 518 24.90 -30.28 12.45
N TRP A 519 24.78 -29.72 11.25
CA TRP A 519 25.79 -28.83 10.67
C TRP A 519 25.98 -27.53 11.46
N ARG A 520 24.96 -27.03 12.18
CA ARG A 520 25.06 -25.80 12.99
C ARG A 520 26.09 -25.91 14.09
N GLN A 521 26.41 -27.13 14.49
CA GLN A 521 27.42 -27.36 15.49
C GLN A 521 28.83 -27.17 14.92
N VAL A 522 29.04 -27.35 13.61
CA VAL A 522 30.37 -27.35 13.00
C VAL A 522 30.70 -26.01 12.31
N VAL A 523 29.68 -25.19 12.11
CA VAL A 523 29.72 -24.01 11.24
C VAL A 523 29.36 -22.76 12.03
N ASN A 524 30.07 -21.66 11.80
CA ASN A 524 29.69 -20.35 12.29
C ASN A 524 28.70 -19.68 11.32
N VAL A 525 27.58 -19.16 11.85
CA VAL A 525 26.51 -18.55 11.05
C VAL A 525 26.58 -17.03 11.14
N VAL A 526 26.60 -16.35 9.99
CA VAL A 526 26.78 -14.90 9.91
C VAL A 526 25.73 -14.27 8.95
N PRO A 527 25.16 -13.10 9.27
CA PRO A 527 24.33 -12.36 8.33
C PRO A 527 25.19 -11.68 7.23
N VAL A 528 24.74 -11.74 5.98
CA VAL A 528 25.38 -11.10 4.82
C VAL A 528 24.40 -10.11 4.19
N SER A 529 24.80 -8.86 3.96
CA SER A 529 23.89 -7.80 3.49
C SER A 529 23.72 -7.74 1.97
N ASP A 530 24.59 -8.39 1.18
CA ASP A 530 24.52 -8.31 -0.28
C ASP A 530 25.02 -9.59 -1.00
N PHE A 531 24.92 -9.58 -2.33
CA PHE A 531 25.43 -10.65 -3.21
C PHE A 531 26.87 -10.43 -3.67
N ARG A 532 27.60 -9.45 -3.12
CA ARG A 532 28.99 -9.24 -3.51
C ARG A 532 29.86 -10.30 -2.87
N VAL A 533 31.08 -10.44 -3.42
CA VAL A 533 32.09 -11.31 -2.84
C VAL A 533 32.38 -10.78 -1.43
N GLN A 534 32.18 -11.63 -0.45
CA GLN A 534 32.53 -11.36 0.93
C GLN A 534 34.01 -11.66 1.12
N HIS A 535 34.71 -10.70 1.69
CA HIS A 535 36.13 -10.78 2.01
C HIS A 535 36.26 -11.02 3.52
N ARG A 536 36.85 -12.14 3.91
CA ARG A 536 37.13 -12.50 5.30
C ARG A 536 38.63 -12.53 5.50
N THR A 537 39.16 -11.36 5.86
CA THR A 537 40.57 -11.19 6.21
C THR A 537 40.78 -11.68 7.64
N ARG A 538 41.55 -12.75 7.76
CA ARG A 538 42.04 -13.25 9.03
C ARG A 538 43.39 -12.63 9.31
N TRP A 539 43.62 -12.27 10.56
CA TRP A 539 44.93 -11.87 11.07
C TRP A 539 45.58 -13.06 11.77
N GLY A 540 46.88 -13.26 11.55
CA GLY A 540 47.66 -14.20 12.35
C GLY A 540 47.73 -13.81 13.82
N GLY A 541 48.26 -14.71 14.64
CA GLY A 541 48.47 -14.45 16.06
C GLY A 541 49.80 -13.74 16.34
N TYR A 542 49.90 -13.10 17.50
CA TYR A 542 51.18 -12.62 18.01
C TYR A 542 51.89 -13.77 18.72
N GLY A 543 53.19 -13.94 18.46
CA GLY A 543 53.99 -14.91 19.21
C GLY A 543 54.20 -14.52 20.67
N ASP A 544 54.85 -15.41 21.42
CA ASP A 544 55.20 -15.21 22.82
C ASP A 544 55.84 -13.82 23.09
N LEU A 545 55.33 -13.15 24.12
CA LEU A 545 55.82 -11.83 24.50
C LEU A 545 57.27 -11.92 25.00
N PRO A 546 58.21 -11.14 24.44
CA PRO A 546 59.60 -11.19 24.87
C PRO A 546 59.74 -10.70 26.30
N LYS A 547 60.59 -11.37 27.09
CA LYS A 547 60.91 -10.93 28.45
C LYS A 547 61.68 -9.60 28.40
N VAL A 548 61.09 -8.54 28.95
CA VAL A 548 61.74 -7.23 29.10
C VAL A 548 62.55 -7.23 30.40
N ALA A 549 63.84 -6.86 30.31
CA ALA A 549 64.68 -6.68 31.49
C ALA A 549 64.33 -5.38 32.23
N GLU A 550 64.54 -5.33 33.54
CA GLU A 550 64.28 -4.13 34.34
C GLU A 550 65.13 -2.95 33.82
N GLY A 551 64.46 -1.88 33.37
CA GLY A 551 65.10 -0.68 32.80
C GLY A 551 65.38 -0.73 31.28
N ALA A 552 64.97 -1.78 30.57
CA ALA A 552 65.13 -1.89 29.12
C ALA A 552 63.91 -1.38 28.34
N ASP A 553 64.14 -0.89 27.11
CA ASP A 553 63.08 -0.49 26.18
C ASP A 553 62.32 -1.72 25.63
N TYR A 554 61.02 -1.56 25.40
CA TYR A 554 60.19 -2.57 24.76
C TYR A 554 60.54 -2.67 23.27
N LEU A 555 60.89 -3.87 22.80
CA LEU A 555 61.12 -4.12 21.38
C LEU A 555 59.78 -4.11 20.62
N PRO A 556 59.71 -3.56 19.39
CA PRO A 556 58.51 -3.58 18.58
C PRO A 556 58.15 -5.02 18.19
N LEU A 557 56.90 -5.42 18.42
CA LEU A 557 56.38 -6.72 18.00
C LEU A 557 56.20 -6.75 16.48
N THR A 558 56.52 -7.87 15.84
CA THR A 558 56.20 -8.10 14.43
C THR A 558 54.70 -8.25 14.28
N SER A 559 54.06 -7.40 13.47
CA SER A 559 52.64 -7.51 13.19
C SER A 559 52.32 -8.81 12.41
N PRO A 560 51.22 -9.51 12.73
CA PRO A 560 50.84 -10.74 12.04
C PRO A 560 50.48 -10.49 10.58
N THR A 561 50.71 -11.48 9.71
CA THR A 561 50.27 -11.43 8.30
C THR A 561 48.79 -11.77 8.19
N ASP A 562 48.19 -11.42 7.05
CA ASP A 562 46.79 -11.69 6.76
C ASP A 562 46.58 -12.84 5.74
N GLU A 563 45.49 -13.57 5.92
CA GLU A 563 44.99 -14.59 4.99
C GLU A 563 43.52 -14.28 4.69
N GLU A 564 43.12 -14.32 3.42
CA GLU A 564 41.77 -13.91 3.00
C GLU A 564 40.97 -15.09 2.46
N ALA A 565 39.87 -15.43 3.13
CA ALA A 565 38.86 -16.33 2.60
C ALA A 565 37.75 -15.53 1.91
N THR A 566 37.29 -15.97 0.74
CA THR A 566 36.20 -15.30 0.01
C THR A 566 35.05 -16.23 -0.31
N TYR A 567 33.82 -15.72 -0.25
CA TYR A 567 32.63 -16.45 -0.71
C TYR A 567 31.52 -15.49 -1.17
N LYS A 568 30.54 -16.03 -1.90
CA LYS A 568 29.38 -15.29 -2.39
C LYS A 568 28.09 -16.02 -2.01
N ALA A 569 27.06 -15.27 -1.61
CA ALA A 569 25.73 -15.82 -1.40
C ALA A 569 25.07 -16.19 -2.74
N GLU A 570 24.52 -17.40 -2.85
CA GLU A 570 23.87 -17.89 -4.06
C GLU A 570 22.40 -18.22 -3.81
N LYS A 571 21.59 -18.10 -4.88
CA LYS A 571 20.15 -18.41 -4.84
C LYS A 571 19.94 -19.88 -5.17
N ARG A 572 19.28 -20.62 -4.28
CA ARG A 572 18.85 -22.01 -4.49
C ARG A 572 17.33 -22.06 -4.39
N GLY A 573 16.67 -22.74 -5.32
CA GLY A 573 15.21 -22.72 -5.40
C GLY A 573 14.66 -23.54 -6.55
N GLY A 574 13.34 -23.73 -6.56
CA GLY A 574 12.60 -24.49 -7.57
C GLY A 574 11.15 -24.03 -7.66
N ILE A 575 10.45 -24.48 -8.70
CA ILE A 575 9.01 -24.23 -8.88
C ILE A 575 8.22 -25.53 -8.65
N GLU A 576 7.07 -25.41 -8.00
CA GLU A 576 6.10 -26.48 -7.81
C GLU A 576 4.72 -25.99 -8.25
N GLU A 577 3.95 -26.85 -8.91
CA GLU A 577 2.66 -26.49 -9.50
C GLU A 577 1.50 -27.22 -8.80
N LEU A 578 0.47 -26.48 -8.41
CA LEU A 578 -0.81 -27.02 -7.94
C LEU A 578 -1.84 -26.84 -9.06
N THR A 579 -2.33 -27.94 -9.64
CA THR A 579 -3.27 -27.86 -10.76
C THR A 579 -4.73 -27.83 -10.29
N LEU A 580 -5.62 -27.28 -11.13
CA LEU A 580 -7.05 -27.24 -10.85
C LEU A 580 -7.67 -28.65 -10.76
N GLU A 581 -7.13 -29.63 -11.47
CA GLU A 581 -7.54 -31.03 -11.35
C GLU A 581 -7.25 -31.60 -9.95
N MET A 582 -6.10 -31.27 -9.35
CA MET A 582 -5.78 -31.71 -7.99
C MET A 582 -6.76 -31.13 -6.95
N ILE A 583 -7.20 -29.88 -7.15
CA ILE A 583 -8.21 -29.24 -6.30
C ILE A 583 -9.58 -29.86 -6.54
N LYS A 584 -9.95 -30.10 -7.80
CA LYS A 584 -11.25 -30.64 -8.19
C LYS A 584 -11.45 -32.10 -7.77
N ASN A 585 -10.38 -32.90 -7.86
CA ASN A 585 -10.33 -34.30 -7.44
C ASN A 585 -10.14 -34.45 -5.92
N ASP A 586 -9.90 -33.34 -5.21
CA ASP A 586 -9.66 -33.32 -3.77
C ASP A 586 -8.53 -34.26 -3.37
N ASP A 587 -7.38 -34.17 -4.07
CA ASP A 587 -6.17 -34.98 -3.83
C ASP A 587 -5.43 -34.51 -2.56
N VAL A 588 -6.14 -34.51 -1.43
CA VAL A 588 -5.73 -34.00 -0.11
C VAL A 588 -4.39 -34.58 0.32
N GLY A 589 -4.14 -35.86 0.03
CA GLY A 589 -2.89 -36.54 0.37
C GLY A 589 -1.68 -35.97 -0.35
N THR A 590 -1.81 -35.56 -1.61
CA THR A 590 -0.71 -34.98 -2.40
C THR A 590 -0.51 -33.53 -2.00
N VAL A 591 -1.61 -32.76 -1.92
CA VAL A 591 -1.60 -31.34 -1.58
C VAL A 591 -0.96 -31.11 -0.20
N ARG A 592 -1.41 -31.83 0.85
CA ARG A 592 -0.86 -31.73 2.22
C ARG A 592 0.62 -32.06 2.33
N ARG A 593 1.16 -32.87 1.42
CA ARG A 593 2.58 -33.27 1.44
C ARG A 593 3.50 -32.22 0.82
N ILE A 594 3.00 -31.32 -0.03
CA ILE A 594 3.81 -30.31 -0.73
C ILE A 594 4.62 -29.47 0.27
N PRO A 595 4.02 -28.81 1.28
CA PRO A 595 4.79 -28.00 2.24
C PRO A 595 5.82 -28.85 2.99
N THR A 596 5.44 -30.06 3.41
CA THR A 596 6.34 -30.96 4.14
C THR A 596 7.54 -31.38 3.31
N LYS A 597 7.32 -31.78 2.05
CA LYS A 597 8.39 -32.25 1.16
C LYS A 597 9.30 -31.11 0.73
N LEU A 598 8.74 -29.94 0.42
CA LEU A 598 9.53 -28.74 0.08
C LEU A 598 10.41 -28.30 1.26
N SER A 599 9.86 -28.26 2.48
CA SER A 599 10.62 -27.92 3.70
C SER A 599 11.80 -28.85 3.93
N ARG A 600 11.53 -30.17 3.89
CA ARG A 600 12.58 -31.19 4.08
C ARG A 600 13.61 -31.13 2.96
N ALA A 601 13.21 -30.87 1.71
CA ALA A 601 14.14 -30.73 0.60
C ALA A 601 15.05 -29.51 0.79
N ALA A 602 14.49 -28.34 1.14
CA ALA A 602 15.26 -27.12 1.40
C ALA A 602 16.28 -27.33 2.53
N LYS A 603 15.85 -27.93 3.63
CA LYS A 603 16.71 -28.19 4.80
C LYS A 603 17.81 -29.21 4.51
N ARG A 604 17.47 -30.28 3.80
CA ARG A 604 18.44 -31.28 3.33
C ARG A 604 19.48 -30.67 2.40
N THR A 605 19.10 -29.78 1.50
CA THR A 605 20.04 -29.10 0.58
C THR A 605 20.99 -28.16 1.33
N LEU A 606 20.50 -27.45 2.35
CA LEU A 606 21.34 -26.63 3.22
C LEU A 606 22.36 -27.49 3.98
N ALA A 607 21.89 -28.56 4.63
CA ALA A 607 22.74 -29.42 5.43
C ALA A 607 23.79 -30.17 4.57
N LYS A 608 23.42 -30.61 3.36
CA LYS A 608 24.37 -31.15 2.39
C LYS A 608 25.43 -30.13 1.99
N PHE A 609 25.04 -28.88 1.73
CA PHE A 609 25.99 -27.83 1.39
C PHE A 609 27.04 -27.62 2.50
N ALA A 610 26.63 -27.60 3.76
CA ALA A 610 27.54 -27.45 4.90
C ALA A 610 28.47 -28.68 5.08
N PHE A 611 27.94 -29.91 5.03
CA PHE A 611 28.76 -31.12 5.18
C PHE A 611 29.61 -31.45 3.93
N ASP A 612 29.25 -30.93 2.76
CA ASP A 612 30.03 -31.13 1.53
C ASP A 612 31.40 -30.45 1.60
N PHE A 613 31.61 -29.42 2.43
CA PHE A 613 32.95 -28.89 2.68
C PHE A 613 33.88 -29.96 3.28
N LEU A 614 33.37 -30.81 4.20
CA LEU A 614 34.15 -31.89 4.82
C LEU A 614 34.26 -33.13 3.91
N ARG A 615 33.22 -33.40 3.12
CA ARG A 615 33.17 -34.57 2.24
C ARG A 615 34.01 -34.37 0.97
N SER A 616 33.78 -33.28 0.25
CA SER A 616 34.36 -33.05 -1.08
C SER A 616 35.81 -32.56 -1.05
N ASN A 617 36.28 -32.09 0.12
CA ASN A 617 37.63 -31.58 0.34
C ASN A 617 38.02 -30.45 -0.66
N PRO A 618 37.30 -29.30 -0.64
CA PRO A 618 37.54 -28.23 -1.60
C PRO A 618 38.89 -27.54 -1.37
N VAL A 619 39.38 -26.88 -2.42
CA VAL A 619 40.54 -25.98 -2.33
C VAL A 619 40.15 -24.72 -1.54
N ILE A 620 41.00 -24.32 -0.59
CA ILE A 620 40.77 -23.18 0.31
C ILE A 620 41.67 -21.99 -0.08
N TYR A 621 41.70 -20.95 0.76
CA TYR A 621 42.38 -19.67 0.49
C TYR A 621 43.90 -19.77 0.26
N ASP A 622 44.56 -20.82 0.78
CA ASP A 622 46.00 -21.07 0.61
C ASP A 622 46.36 -21.84 -0.69
N GLY A 623 45.36 -22.13 -1.53
CA GLY A 623 45.54 -22.87 -2.77
C GLY A 623 45.69 -24.39 -2.60
N LYS A 624 45.57 -24.92 -1.37
CA LYS A 624 45.58 -26.35 -1.06
C LYS A 624 44.17 -26.83 -0.71
N ALA A 625 43.96 -28.15 -0.72
CA ALA A 625 42.70 -28.73 -0.27
C ALA A 625 42.55 -28.57 1.26
N LEU A 626 41.31 -28.48 1.76
CA LEU A 626 41.02 -28.36 3.20
C LEU A 626 41.79 -29.39 4.04
N PHE A 627 41.75 -30.65 3.65
CA PHE A 627 42.53 -31.75 4.20
C PHE A 627 43.71 -32.06 3.29
N HIS A 628 44.91 -31.77 3.78
CA HIS A 628 46.15 -31.96 3.04
C HIS A 628 47.30 -32.36 3.98
N ALA A 629 48.30 -33.07 3.45
CA ALA A 629 49.45 -33.51 4.23
C ALA A 629 50.22 -32.32 4.83
N ASP A 630 50.40 -31.24 4.05
CA ASP A 630 51.07 -30.01 4.51
C ASP A 630 50.33 -29.27 5.62
N HIS A 631 49.02 -29.48 5.74
CA HIS A 631 48.22 -28.92 6.83
C HIS A 631 48.32 -29.77 8.10
N GLY A 632 48.91 -30.97 8.02
CA GLY A 632 49.00 -31.91 9.14
C GLY A 632 47.64 -32.37 9.66
N ASN A 633 46.60 -32.33 8.81
CA ASN A 633 45.21 -32.61 9.18
C ASN A 633 44.56 -33.77 8.40
N LEU A 634 45.36 -34.52 7.62
CA LEU A 634 44.94 -35.68 6.84
C LEU A 634 45.57 -36.97 7.38
N PHE A 635 44.74 -37.98 7.60
CA PHE A 635 45.09 -39.30 8.14
C PHE A 635 44.48 -40.41 7.27
N THR A 636 44.87 -41.66 7.52
CA THR A 636 44.38 -42.83 6.77
C THR A 636 43.89 -44.00 7.63
N ALA A 637 43.96 -43.86 8.96
CA ALA A 637 43.58 -44.93 9.88
C ALA A 637 42.06 -44.99 10.10
N GLY A 638 41.53 -46.20 10.20
CA GLY A 638 40.14 -46.43 10.60
C GLY A 638 39.82 -45.85 11.98
N LEU A 639 38.52 -45.70 12.26
CA LEU A 639 38.04 -45.14 13.51
C LEU A 639 38.32 -46.10 14.68
N ASP A 640 39.23 -45.72 15.57
CA ASP A 640 39.51 -46.41 16.83
C ASP A 640 40.00 -45.41 17.91
N LYS A 641 40.26 -45.90 19.14
CA LYS A 641 40.71 -45.02 20.24
C LYS A 641 42.09 -44.41 19.99
N THR A 642 42.97 -45.10 19.27
CA THR A 642 44.35 -44.68 18.99
C THR A 642 44.39 -43.62 17.91
N SER A 643 43.64 -43.81 16.82
CA SER A 643 43.51 -42.87 15.71
C SER A 643 42.81 -41.60 16.17
N LEU A 644 41.77 -41.70 17.00
CA LEU A 644 41.12 -40.53 17.60
C LEU A 644 42.08 -39.72 18.50
N ALA A 645 42.92 -40.40 19.28
CA ALA A 645 43.95 -39.73 20.09
C ALA A 645 45.00 -39.03 19.22
N ALA A 646 45.37 -39.62 18.08
CA ALA A 646 46.29 -39.02 17.12
C ALA A 646 45.71 -37.75 16.49
N HIS A 647 44.43 -37.77 16.06
CA HIS A 647 43.74 -36.60 15.53
C HIS A 647 43.66 -35.46 16.56
N ARG A 648 43.30 -35.79 17.80
CA ARG A 648 43.30 -34.81 18.92
C ARG A 648 44.67 -34.18 19.10
N LEU A 649 45.73 -34.97 19.13
CA LEU A 649 47.10 -34.46 19.29
C LEU A 649 47.55 -33.61 18.11
N ALA A 650 47.11 -33.95 16.89
CA ALA A 650 47.41 -33.17 15.71
C ALA A 650 46.76 -31.78 15.77
N MET A 651 45.48 -31.69 16.17
CA MET A 651 44.81 -30.40 16.37
C MET A 651 45.47 -29.56 17.47
N LEU A 652 45.80 -30.16 18.61
CA LEU A 652 46.52 -29.49 19.70
C LEU A 652 47.88 -28.95 19.27
N LYS A 653 48.54 -29.64 18.33
CA LYS A 653 49.85 -29.27 17.81
C LYS A 653 49.76 -28.32 16.61
N GLN A 654 48.58 -27.91 16.13
CA GLN A 654 48.52 -26.89 15.10
C GLN A 654 49.15 -25.58 15.61
N SER A 655 49.99 -24.97 14.78
CA SER A 655 50.60 -23.68 15.08
C SER A 655 49.75 -22.54 14.54
N GLU A 656 49.81 -21.39 15.20
CA GLU A 656 49.20 -20.16 14.72
C GLU A 656 49.76 -19.74 13.36
N LEU A 657 49.03 -18.88 12.66
CA LEU A 657 49.58 -18.23 11.48
C LEU A 657 50.60 -17.18 11.92
N SER A 658 51.77 -17.15 11.27
CA SER A 658 52.91 -16.26 11.56
C SER A 658 53.62 -16.48 12.89
N SER A 659 53.00 -17.17 13.85
CA SER A 659 53.64 -17.63 15.08
C SER A 659 53.89 -19.14 15.05
N ASN A 660 55.04 -19.58 15.56
CA ASN A 660 55.31 -21.01 15.75
C ASN A 660 54.66 -21.57 17.02
N ASP A 661 53.93 -20.72 17.77
CA ASP A 661 53.25 -21.12 18.99
C ASP A 661 52.04 -22.00 18.70
N ARG A 662 51.75 -22.90 19.64
CA ARG A 662 50.69 -23.89 19.51
C ARG A 662 49.36 -23.26 19.89
N ILE A 663 48.36 -23.43 19.03
CA ILE A 663 46.99 -22.93 19.24
C ILE A 663 46.30 -23.62 20.43
N GLY A 664 46.63 -24.90 20.68
CA GLY A 664 46.10 -25.62 21.84
C GLY A 664 44.62 -26.01 21.74
N ILE A 665 44.02 -26.04 20.54
CA ILE A 665 42.62 -26.41 20.35
C ILE A 665 42.43 -27.92 20.25
N THR A 666 41.35 -28.41 20.86
CA THR A 666 40.95 -29.83 20.84
C THR A 666 39.68 -30.05 20.02
N PRO A 667 39.52 -31.23 19.39
CA PRO A 667 38.25 -31.61 18.80
C PRO A 667 37.18 -31.80 19.88
N THR A 668 35.99 -31.26 19.65
CA THR A 668 34.81 -31.44 20.50
C THR A 668 33.73 -32.26 19.80
N ARG A 669 33.83 -32.41 18.47
CA ARG A 669 32.82 -33.09 17.63
C ARG A 669 33.46 -34.12 16.72
N LEU A 670 32.77 -35.24 16.55
CA LEU A 670 33.13 -36.34 15.70
C LEU A 670 32.06 -36.49 14.61
N VAL A 671 32.42 -36.25 13.36
CA VAL A 671 31.53 -36.32 12.20
C VAL A 671 31.80 -37.63 11.46
N VAL A 672 30.80 -38.48 11.38
CA VAL A 672 30.91 -39.85 10.87
C VAL A 672 29.77 -40.20 9.91
N PRO A 673 29.96 -41.12 8.96
CA PRO A 673 28.88 -41.75 8.22
C PRO A 673 27.99 -42.57 9.15
N VAL A 674 26.76 -42.87 8.73
CA VAL A 674 25.77 -43.55 9.58
C VAL A 674 26.20 -44.97 9.96
N GLU A 675 27.01 -45.61 9.12
CA GLU A 675 27.57 -46.94 9.32
C GLU A 675 28.57 -46.99 10.49
N LEU A 676 29.29 -45.89 10.76
CA LEU A 676 30.25 -45.78 11.86
C LEU A 676 29.64 -45.22 13.15
N GLN A 677 28.35 -44.89 13.16
CA GLN A 677 27.72 -44.25 14.31
C GLN A 677 27.80 -45.11 15.58
N GLU A 678 27.52 -46.41 15.48
CA GLU A 678 27.60 -47.33 16.62
C GLU A 678 29.04 -47.46 17.12
N ALA A 679 29.99 -47.66 16.22
CA ALA A 679 31.42 -47.72 16.55
C ALA A 679 31.88 -46.43 17.26
N ALA A 680 31.46 -45.26 16.78
CA ALA A 680 31.76 -43.96 17.39
C ALA A 680 31.19 -43.84 18.81
N VAL A 681 29.96 -44.29 19.05
CA VAL A 681 29.33 -44.25 20.39
C VAL A 681 30.09 -45.18 21.35
N ASP A 682 30.43 -46.39 20.89
CA ASP A 682 31.11 -47.38 21.70
C ASP A 682 32.54 -46.98 22.11
N LEU A 683 33.21 -46.08 21.37
CA LEU A 683 34.50 -45.52 21.79
C LEU A 683 34.44 -44.83 23.16
N PHE A 684 33.32 -44.18 23.48
CA PHE A 684 33.13 -43.42 24.72
C PHE A 684 32.47 -44.23 25.83
N ARG A 685 31.94 -45.43 25.54
CA ARG A 685 31.37 -46.30 26.56
C ARG A 685 32.46 -46.94 27.41
N LEU A 686 32.19 -47.08 28.70
CA LEU A 686 33.01 -47.89 29.59
C LEU A 686 32.96 -49.36 29.14
N ALA A 687 34.11 -50.01 29.08
CA ALA A 687 34.22 -51.45 28.82
C ALA A 687 34.07 -52.21 30.16
N THR A 688 34.79 -53.32 30.35
CA THR A 688 34.88 -54.05 31.64
C THR A 688 35.68 -53.34 32.73
N ASN A 689 36.26 -52.17 32.44
CA ASN A 689 37.01 -51.37 33.41
C ASN A 689 36.06 -50.48 34.23
N ASN A 690 36.28 -50.42 35.55
CA ASN A 690 35.47 -49.59 36.46
C ASN A 690 35.81 -48.09 36.38
N GLU A 691 36.93 -47.72 35.75
CA GLU A 691 37.39 -46.33 35.60
C GLU A 691 37.39 -45.90 34.13
N LYS A 692 37.09 -44.62 33.88
CA LYS A 692 37.11 -44.03 32.53
C LYS A 692 38.55 -43.85 32.07
N THR A 693 38.88 -44.36 30.88
CA THR A 693 40.11 -43.97 30.19
C THR A 693 40.04 -42.50 29.74
N PHE A 694 41.19 -41.87 29.51
CA PHE A 694 41.28 -40.46 29.11
C PHE A 694 40.42 -40.09 27.88
N ILE A 695 40.31 -41.00 26.89
CA ILE A 695 39.44 -40.80 25.72
C ILE A 695 37.95 -40.89 26.08
N GLN A 696 37.57 -41.76 27.02
CA GLN A 696 36.19 -41.89 27.48
C GLN A 696 35.75 -40.71 28.38
N SER A 697 36.68 -39.95 28.96
CA SER A 697 36.37 -38.74 29.72
C SER A 697 36.18 -37.49 28.85
N LEU A 698 36.58 -37.51 27.58
CA LEU A 698 36.56 -36.36 26.66
C LEU A 698 35.16 -35.98 26.15
N VAL A 699 34.15 -36.86 26.28
CA VAL A 699 32.73 -36.69 25.87
C VAL A 699 32.58 -35.79 24.63
N MET A 700 32.81 -36.35 23.44
CA MET A 700 32.61 -35.62 22.18
C MET A 700 31.19 -35.80 21.65
N ASN A 701 30.67 -34.80 20.94
CA ASN A 701 29.39 -34.93 20.27
C ASN A 701 29.54 -35.67 18.94
N ILE A 702 28.73 -36.71 18.72
CA ILE A 702 28.78 -37.53 17.52
C ILE A 702 27.70 -37.04 16.55
N ILE A 703 28.12 -36.68 15.34
CA ILE A 703 27.27 -36.15 14.28
C ILE A 703 27.24 -37.17 13.13
N PRO A 704 26.19 -38.00 13.04
CA PRO A 704 26.02 -38.93 11.92
C PRO A 704 25.53 -38.19 10.67
N VAL A 705 26.20 -38.41 9.54
CA VAL A 705 25.85 -37.79 8.25
C VAL A 705 25.22 -38.82 7.31
N TRP A 706 23.91 -38.69 7.12
CA TRP A 706 23.04 -39.69 6.46
C TRP A 706 23.26 -39.91 4.96
N TYR A 707 24.11 -39.11 4.29
CA TYR A 707 24.29 -39.18 2.84
C TYR A 707 25.74 -39.39 2.39
N TRP A 708 26.66 -39.51 3.34
CA TRP A 708 28.03 -39.90 3.01
C TRP A 708 28.01 -41.34 2.52
N THR A 709 28.58 -41.56 1.33
CA THR A 709 28.58 -42.87 0.66
C THR A 709 29.79 -43.71 1.02
N ASP A 710 30.85 -43.05 1.49
CA ASP A 710 32.01 -43.74 2.02
C ASP A 710 31.72 -44.12 3.48
N ALA A 711 31.72 -45.42 3.75
CA ALA A 711 31.36 -45.98 5.05
C ALA A 711 32.51 -45.92 6.07
N ASN A 712 33.74 -45.57 5.66
CA ASN A 712 34.92 -45.65 6.52
C ASN A 712 35.54 -44.29 6.83
N ASP A 713 35.35 -43.30 5.96
CA ASP A 713 35.86 -41.95 6.15
C ASP A 713 35.23 -41.26 7.36
N TRP A 714 36.04 -40.56 8.16
CA TRP A 714 35.55 -39.82 9.34
C TRP A 714 36.34 -38.54 9.58
N CYS A 715 35.71 -37.56 10.23
CA CYS A 715 36.30 -36.24 10.49
C CYS A 715 36.14 -35.83 11.96
N THR A 716 37.06 -35.03 12.48
CA THR A 716 36.88 -34.32 13.75
C THR A 716 36.77 -32.83 13.51
N ALA A 717 35.99 -32.15 14.35
CA ALA A 717 35.85 -30.70 14.32
C ALA A 717 35.99 -30.10 15.74
N ALA A 718 36.61 -28.92 15.81
CA ALA A 718 36.64 -28.08 16.99
C ALA A 718 35.31 -27.33 17.19
N ASP A 719 35.17 -26.64 18.32
CA ASP A 719 34.08 -25.69 18.53
C ASP A 719 34.22 -24.46 17.61
N PRO A 720 33.22 -24.08 16.77
CA PRO A 720 33.20 -22.78 16.11
C PRO A 720 33.44 -21.61 17.04
N ALA A 721 33.10 -21.74 18.33
CA ALA A 721 33.38 -20.72 19.35
C ALA A 721 34.87 -20.58 19.67
N ASP A 722 35.63 -21.68 19.61
CA ASP A 722 37.09 -21.66 19.81
C ASP A 722 37.80 -21.21 18.54
N ILE A 723 37.40 -21.78 17.39
CA ILE A 723 37.96 -21.47 16.10
C ILE A 723 36.91 -21.60 14.99
N PRO A 724 36.57 -20.51 14.28
CA PRO A 724 35.62 -20.57 13.19
C PRO A 724 36.27 -21.29 12.00
N GLY A 725 35.95 -22.56 11.83
CA GLY A 725 36.48 -23.38 10.73
C GLY A 725 35.75 -23.18 9.40
N ILE A 726 34.42 -23.18 9.43
CA ILE A 726 33.56 -22.91 8.26
C ILE A 726 32.63 -21.77 8.63
N GLU A 727 32.51 -20.78 7.74
CA GLU A 727 31.52 -19.72 7.84
C GLU A 727 30.41 -19.93 6.81
N LEU A 728 29.16 -19.80 7.26
CA LEU A 728 27.98 -19.80 6.42
C LEU A 728 27.24 -18.47 6.55
N GLY A 729 27.13 -17.79 5.41
CA GLY A 729 26.47 -16.50 5.29
C GLY A 729 25.04 -16.65 4.76
N PHE A 730 24.05 -16.09 5.47
CA PHE A 730 22.67 -15.96 4.99
C PHE A 730 22.38 -14.52 4.60
N LEU A 731 21.71 -14.33 3.45
CA LEU A 731 21.34 -12.99 3.01
C LEU A 731 20.37 -12.34 4.00
N ASP A 732 20.66 -11.12 4.43
CA ASP A 732 19.92 -10.33 5.42
C ASP A 732 19.68 -11.06 6.76
N GLY A 733 20.51 -12.08 7.07
CA GLY A 733 20.32 -12.94 8.24
C GLY A 733 19.10 -13.86 8.17
N ARG A 734 18.50 -14.03 6.99
CA ARG A 734 17.32 -14.89 6.79
C ARG A 734 17.74 -16.34 6.58
N GLU A 735 17.71 -17.14 7.65
CA GLU A 735 17.97 -18.59 7.61
C GLU A 735 16.81 -19.42 7.03
N GLU A 736 15.63 -18.81 6.87
CA GLU A 736 14.42 -19.50 6.44
C GLU A 736 14.19 -19.36 4.93
N PRO A 737 13.71 -20.42 4.26
CA PRO A 737 13.34 -20.34 2.86
C PRO A 737 12.07 -19.51 2.66
N GLU A 738 12.06 -18.72 1.59
CA GLU A 738 10.92 -17.90 1.18
C GLU A 738 10.11 -18.62 0.11
N LEU A 739 8.79 -18.47 0.13
CA LEU A 739 7.88 -19.00 -0.88
C LEU A 739 7.10 -17.86 -1.53
N PHE A 740 7.07 -17.85 -2.85
CA PHE A 740 6.40 -16.84 -3.66
C PHE A 740 5.29 -17.51 -4.49
N VAL A 741 4.17 -16.81 -4.63
CA VAL A 741 3.08 -17.21 -5.54
C VAL A 741 3.16 -16.37 -6.80
N GLN A 742 2.93 -17.00 -7.96
CA GLN A 742 2.81 -16.29 -9.21
C GLN A 742 1.42 -15.63 -9.32
N ASP A 743 1.27 -14.41 -8.77
CA ASP A 743 0.02 -13.63 -8.77
C ASP A 743 0.06 -12.48 -9.79
N SER A 744 0.04 -12.81 -11.09
CA SER A 744 -0.15 -11.83 -12.15
C SER A 744 -1.43 -12.13 -12.93
N PRO A 745 -2.44 -11.26 -12.94
CA PRO A 745 -3.72 -11.51 -13.62
C PRO A 745 -3.61 -11.76 -15.14
N THR A 746 -2.54 -11.26 -15.78
CA THR A 746 -2.33 -11.34 -17.24
C THR A 746 -1.28 -12.36 -17.67
N VAL A 747 -0.50 -12.90 -16.73
CA VAL A 747 0.61 -13.85 -17.00
C VAL A 747 0.56 -15.04 -16.03
N GLY A 748 -0.51 -15.16 -15.24
CA GLY A 748 -0.71 -16.21 -14.25
C GLY A 748 -0.96 -17.55 -14.92
N SER A 749 -0.34 -18.59 -14.37
CA SER A 749 -0.48 -19.97 -14.85
C SER A 749 -1.94 -20.47 -14.82
N MET A 750 -2.83 -19.85 -14.02
CA MET A 750 -4.27 -20.12 -14.07
C MET A 750 -4.93 -19.69 -15.37
N PHE A 751 -4.51 -18.58 -15.98
CA PHE A 751 -5.08 -18.14 -17.25
C PHE A 751 -4.58 -18.99 -18.44
N ALA A 752 -3.32 -19.43 -18.37
CA ALA A 752 -2.68 -20.13 -19.48
C ALA A 752 -2.78 -21.66 -19.42
N ALA A 753 -2.86 -22.25 -18.22
CA ALA A 753 -2.71 -23.69 -18.02
C ALA A 753 -3.51 -24.26 -16.83
N ASP A 754 -4.41 -23.50 -16.20
CA ASP A 754 -5.17 -23.91 -15.01
C ASP A 754 -4.29 -24.43 -13.85
N LYS A 755 -3.13 -23.78 -13.61
CA LYS A 755 -2.22 -24.14 -12.50
C LYS A 755 -1.82 -22.94 -11.64
N LEU A 756 -1.54 -23.21 -10.38
CA LEU A 756 -1.04 -22.25 -9.42
C LEU A 756 0.40 -22.60 -9.08
N THR A 757 1.33 -21.71 -9.42
CA THR A 757 2.76 -21.97 -9.35
C THR A 757 3.36 -21.32 -8.11
N TYR A 758 4.02 -22.14 -7.30
CA TYR A 758 4.81 -21.73 -6.15
C TYR A 758 6.29 -21.74 -6.48
N LYS A 759 7.02 -20.73 -6.04
CA LYS A 759 8.47 -20.65 -6.15
C LYS A 759 9.09 -20.62 -4.76
N ILE A 760 9.89 -21.62 -4.44
CA ILE A 760 10.72 -21.62 -3.23
C ILE A 760 12.08 -20.99 -3.53
N ARG A 761 12.57 -20.16 -2.61
CA ARG A 761 13.87 -19.50 -2.70
C ARG A 761 14.58 -19.52 -1.35
N HIS A 762 15.83 -19.94 -1.35
CA HIS A 762 16.70 -19.92 -0.18
C HIS A 762 18.07 -19.38 -0.61
N ILE A 763 18.62 -18.42 0.14
CA ILE A 763 19.79 -17.67 -0.28
C ILE A 763 20.87 -17.75 0.79
N TYR A 764 21.96 -18.44 0.46
CA TYR A 764 23.07 -18.65 1.39
C TYR A 764 24.36 -18.94 0.61
N GLY A 765 25.50 -18.67 1.26
CA GLY A 765 26.84 -18.99 0.76
C GLY A 765 27.73 -19.39 1.94
N GLY A 766 28.94 -19.87 1.66
CA GLY A 766 29.89 -20.18 2.72
C GLY A 766 31.25 -20.53 2.18
N ALA A 767 32.25 -20.48 3.06
CA ALA A 767 33.61 -20.90 2.79
C ALA A 767 34.27 -21.45 4.04
N VAL A 768 35.34 -22.21 3.83
CA VAL A 768 36.25 -22.62 4.89
C VAL A 768 37.12 -21.43 5.27
N THR A 769 37.05 -21.01 6.53
CA THR A 769 37.82 -19.91 7.11
C THR A 769 39.08 -20.41 7.81
N ASP A 770 39.08 -21.64 8.34
CA ASP A 770 40.28 -22.23 8.93
C ASP A 770 40.32 -23.76 8.80
N TYR A 771 41.41 -24.27 8.23
CA TYR A 771 41.65 -25.71 8.13
C TYR A 771 42.04 -26.35 9.47
N ARG A 772 42.61 -25.57 10.40
CA ARG A 772 43.12 -26.06 11.69
C ARG A 772 42.01 -26.52 12.63
N ALA A 773 40.78 -26.09 12.36
CA ALA A 773 39.57 -26.51 13.06
C ALA A 773 39.17 -27.97 12.77
N PHE A 774 39.75 -28.60 11.74
CA PHE A 774 39.32 -29.90 11.26
C PHE A 774 40.47 -30.88 11.09
N THR A 775 40.16 -32.17 11.23
CA THR A 775 41.00 -33.25 10.70
C THR A 775 40.13 -34.30 10.03
N LYS A 776 40.68 -35.03 9.05
CA LYS A 776 39.98 -36.10 8.34
C LYS A 776 40.86 -37.33 8.22
N ALA A 777 40.24 -38.49 8.39
CA ALA A 777 40.82 -39.77 8.01
C ALA A 777 40.13 -40.24 6.72
N VAL A 778 40.94 -40.50 5.69
CA VAL A 778 40.50 -41.13 4.44
C VAL A 778 40.92 -42.59 4.47
N VAL A 779 39.97 -43.50 4.64
CA VAL A 779 40.24 -44.92 4.92
C VAL A 779 40.02 -45.74 3.66
N ALA A 780 41.09 -46.39 3.19
CA ALA A 780 41.12 -47.13 1.93
C ALA A 780 40.31 -48.43 1.93
#